data_AF-A0A2E5RYD7-F1
#
_entry.id   AF-A0A2E5RYD7-F1
#
_cell.length_a   1.000
_cell.length_b   1.000
_cell.length_c   1.000
_cell.angle_alpha   90.00
_cell.angle_beta   90.00
_cell.angle_gamma   90.00
#
_symmetry.space_group_name_H-M   'P 1'
#
loop_
_entity.id
_entity.type
_entity.pdbx_description
1 polymer ?
#
loop_
_entity_poly.entity_id
_entity_poly.type
_entity_poly.pdbx_seq_one_letter_code
_entity_poly.pdbx_strand_id
1 'polypeptide(L)'
;MRIQLKLRSFFFVVITVALVALTIFLGRVVYSDLYRKILLTFDQKLLAASTVVASFVSGEDHDQIVQVSQLRGLAYNNGRLYARYAVAPDLITLNPPGPLTRSLALDPEPYYTTDITFAQGRVYAASPEDEEGNASIISIDPISGKAETLVGIDDYCVAVGYINGALYCAGENLTRVPLENGKPGDPVDVAALDSPITGLSVSADGKYLMGTQTNNRKVVFMNPEDGAIVRSVELVQNGDSYPFGVFSVVYDGLRNTYYGVSTSALITINMENGEVRELQGLAFGPAEAQRTYGNLVRPMIRVRKGTGITFLYSAILVDRETHINYALDSTQSDIHSNVGVADSNEAEDDIRDVILKREIYLSPIADWEDWGLLKSSYVPILNEQGDAVAYAGADVNIDIIESKTRTALLQVVVIGLVALIAGLVIAYFITERLTRPIFELKQSALQVAAGGFGNEIHVENPAELTHLSGSLTRLSRSLQETVTSLTGENFRLEEKRRRNELGNLVRSFMKHKSSVDFFDASRKLSSGLYEDPQFLVLWTARESEDKLSSTRIHSDVYRISRRLLQQMPESFMDTMAPFVGRELEMILLIHRTTGQILLESNFALDLYPVNKGGTAKRHSLDKGKQEFEVKDLKALYLVKEGSSTDRSSSLQGAPVPRVEYWKQQADKDSVFLEVIL
;
A
#
# COMPACT_ATOMS: atom_id res chain seq x y z
N MET A 1 3.89 -26.27 -21.45
CA MET A 1 5.14 -25.91 -20.75
C MET A 1 4.92 -26.08 -19.24
N ARG A 2 5.58 -27.06 -18.58
CA ARG A 2 5.43 -27.27 -17.12
C ARG A 2 6.46 -26.43 -16.36
N ILE A 3 6.01 -25.36 -15.70
CA ILE A 3 6.87 -24.53 -14.85
C ILE A 3 7.09 -25.27 -13.52
N GLN A 4 8.31 -25.75 -13.27
CA GLN A 4 8.68 -26.31 -11.97
C GLN A 4 9.21 -25.20 -11.05
N LEU A 5 8.32 -24.65 -10.21
CA LEU A 5 8.68 -23.70 -9.16
C LEU A 5 9.31 -24.41 -7.97
N LYS A 6 10.28 -23.77 -7.31
CA LYS A 6 10.75 -24.20 -5.98
C LYS A 6 9.59 -24.06 -4.98
N LEU A 7 9.54 -24.95 -3.97
CA LEU A 7 8.45 -24.99 -2.98
C LEU A 7 8.16 -23.62 -2.35
N ARG A 8 9.21 -22.88 -1.95
CA ARG A 8 9.14 -21.49 -1.45
C ARG A 8 8.43 -20.54 -2.42
N SER A 9 8.80 -20.57 -3.70
CA SER A 9 8.20 -19.73 -4.74
C SER A 9 6.74 -20.09 -5.00
N PHE A 10 6.40 -21.39 -4.96
CA PHE A 10 5.01 -21.83 -5.12
C PHE A 10 4.11 -21.33 -3.98
N PHE A 11 4.49 -21.57 -2.72
CA PHE A 11 3.71 -21.08 -1.58
C PHE A 11 3.58 -19.55 -1.58
N PHE A 12 4.66 -18.82 -1.84
CA PHE A 12 4.62 -17.36 -1.89
C PHE A 12 3.68 -16.84 -2.99
N VAL A 13 3.70 -17.43 -4.19
CA VAL A 13 2.77 -17.05 -5.29
C VAL A 13 1.33 -17.36 -4.92
N VAL A 14 1.02 -18.54 -4.35
CA VAL A 14 -0.34 -18.90 -3.94
C VAL A 14 -0.87 -17.93 -2.87
N ILE A 15 -0.07 -17.61 -1.84
CA ILE A 15 -0.46 -16.66 -0.80
C ILE A 15 -0.59 -15.24 -1.37
N THR A 16 0.29 -14.82 -2.28
CA THR A 16 0.21 -13.51 -2.96
C THR A 16 -1.08 -13.37 -3.75
N VAL A 17 -1.45 -14.38 -4.55
CA VAL A 17 -2.71 -14.36 -5.32
C VAL A 17 -3.93 -14.33 -4.40
N ALA A 18 -3.91 -15.11 -3.31
CA ALA A 18 -4.99 -15.09 -2.32
C ALA A 18 -5.12 -13.74 -1.61
N LEU A 19 -4.00 -13.10 -1.24
CA LEU A 19 -3.97 -11.77 -0.64
C LEU A 19 -4.51 -10.71 -1.62
N VAL A 20 -4.08 -10.70 -2.88
CA VAL A 20 -4.57 -9.76 -3.90
C VAL A 20 -6.09 -9.93 -4.11
N ALA A 21 -6.58 -11.16 -4.24
CA ALA A 21 -8.01 -11.44 -4.38
C ALA A 21 -8.81 -10.96 -3.16
N LEU A 22 -8.31 -11.21 -1.95
CA LEU A 22 -8.93 -10.75 -0.70
C LEU A 22 -8.92 -9.21 -0.59
N THR A 23 -7.83 -8.54 -0.98
CA THR A 23 -7.73 -7.07 -1.00
C THR A 23 -8.73 -6.46 -1.99
N ILE A 24 -8.89 -7.04 -3.19
CA ILE A 24 -9.88 -6.58 -4.18
C ILE A 24 -11.30 -6.77 -3.64
N PHE A 25 -11.60 -7.92 -3.02
CA PHE A 25 -12.91 -8.19 -2.42
C PHE A 25 -13.24 -7.20 -1.29
N LEU A 26 -12.32 -7.02 -0.34
CA LEU A 26 -12.46 -6.05 0.75
C LEU A 26 -12.59 -4.61 0.22
N GLY A 27 -11.78 -4.24 -0.77
CA GLY A 27 -11.86 -2.93 -1.42
C GLY A 27 -13.23 -2.66 -2.05
N ARG A 28 -13.82 -3.66 -2.72
CA ARG A 28 -15.19 -3.56 -3.27
C ARG A 28 -16.24 -3.40 -2.16
N VAL A 29 -16.14 -4.18 -1.07
CA VAL A 29 -17.08 -4.07 0.06
C VAL A 29 -16.99 -2.68 0.71
N VAL A 30 -15.78 -2.22 1.04
CA VAL A 30 -15.54 -0.90 1.63
C VAL A 30 -16.03 0.21 0.69
N TYR A 31 -15.72 0.15 -0.60
CA TYR A 31 -16.23 1.12 -1.59
C TYR A 31 -17.76 1.19 -1.59
N SER A 32 -18.44 0.04 -1.64
CA SER A 32 -19.91 0.01 -1.69
C SER A 32 -20.58 0.55 -0.41
N ASP A 33 -20.00 0.28 0.77
CA ASP A 33 -20.49 0.83 2.03
C ASP A 33 -20.21 2.34 2.15
N LEU A 34 -19.06 2.80 1.67
CA LEU A 34 -18.66 4.20 1.71
C LEU A 34 -19.48 5.05 0.73
N TYR A 35 -19.72 4.56 -0.49
CA TYR A 35 -20.64 5.19 -1.45
C TYR A 35 -22.07 5.33 -0.87
N ARG A 36 -22.60 4.24 -0.29
CA ARG A 36 -23.90 4.27 0.40
C ARG A 36 -23.95 5.28 1.56
N LYS A 37 -22.87 5.39 2.34
CA LYS A 37 -22.75 6.38 3.43
C LYS A 37 -22.66 7.81 2.91
N ILE A 38 -21.99 8.05 1.78
CA ILE A 38 -21.96 9.36 1.13
C ILE A 38 -23.37 9.74 0.69
N LEU A 39 -24.08 8.86 -0.02
CA LEU A 39 -25.46 9.10 -0.44
C LEU A 39 -26.37 9.39 0.77
N LEU A 40 -26.35 8.54 1.81
CA LEU A 40 -27.13 8.75 3.03
C LEU A 40 -26.78 10.04 3.79
N THR A 41 -25.54 10.51 3.68
CA THR A 41 -25.14 11.82 4.23
C THR A 41 -25.72 12.96 3.41
N PHE A 42 -25.82 12.82 2.09
CA PHE A 42 -26.51 13.81 1.25
C PHE A 42 -28.03 13.75 1.45
N ASP A 43 -28.66 12.57 1.50
CA ASP A 43 -30.08 12.41 1.85
C ASP A 43 -30.44 13.21 3.11
N GLN A 44 -29.67 13.04 4.18
CA GLN A 44 -29.86 13.77 5.44
C GLN A 44 -29.65 15.28 5.31
N LYS A 45 -28.69 15.73 4.48
CA LYS A 45 -28.42 17.16 4.27
C LYS A 45 -29.51 17.85 3.46
N LEU A 46 -29.96 17.22 2.37
CA LEU A 46 -31.03 17.74 1.52
C LEU A 46 -32.30 17.86 2.35
N LEU A 47 -32.73 16.76 2.97
CA LEU A 47 -33.90 16.70 3.82
C LEU A 47 -33.85 17.70 4.99
N ALA A 48 -32.72 17.81 5.69
CA ALA A 48 -32.58 18.77 6.78
C ALA A 48 -32.63 20.22 6.27
N ALA A 49 -32.06 20.52 5.11
CA ALA A 49 -32.08 21.87 4.54
C ALA A 49 -33.49 22.27 4.07
N SER A 50 -34.16 21.43 3.28
CA SER A 50 -35.54 21.67 2.82
C SER A 50 -36.52 21.73 4.00
N THR A 51 -36.41 20.82 4.97
CA THR A 51 -37.25 20.83 6.19
C THR A 51 -37.03 22.08 7.04
N VAL A 52 -35.79 22.55 7.17
CA VAL A 52 -35.52 23.80 7.89
C VAL A 52 -36.19 24.98 7.18
N VAL A 53 -36.08 25.10 5.85
CA VAL A 53 -36.77 26.15 5.08
C VAL A 53 -38.29 26.04 5.26
N ALA A 54 -38.88 24.85 5.09
CA ALA A 54 -40.31 24.64 5.25
C ALA A 54 -40.83 24.79 6.70
N SER A 55 -39.93 24.91 7.69
CA SER A 55 -40.29 25.18 9.09
C SER A 55 -40.29 26.66 9.47
N PHE A 56 -39.70 27.55 8.64
CA PHE A 56 -39.68 28.99 8.90
C PHE A 56 -40.26 29.85 7.78
N VAL A 57 -40.55 29.28 6.61
CA VAL A 57 -41.35 29.89 5.55
C VAL A 57 -42.77 29.32 5.64
N SER A 58 -43.78 30.19 5.64
CA SER A 58 -45.21 29.84 5.58
C SER A 58 -45.79 30.12 4.19
N GLY A 59 -46.99 29.59 3.91
CA GLY A 59 -47.74 29.95 2.71
C GLY A 59 -48.07 31.45 2.64
N GLU A 60 -48.35 32.06 3.79
CA GLU A 60 -48.62 33.50 3.92
C GLU A 60 -47.38 34.37 3.65
N ASP A 61 -46.16 33.85 3.89
CA ASP A 61 -44.93 34.51 3.44
C ASP A 61 -44.85 34.54 1.92
N HIS A 62 -45.28 33.47 1.22
CA HIS A 62 -45.29 33.43 -0.24
C HIS A 62 -46.23 34.48 -0.85
N ASP A 63 -47.41 34.70 -0.27
CA ASP A 63 -48.33 35.78 -0.69
C ASP A 63 -47.68 37.17 -0.63
N GLN A 64 -46.72 37.38 0.29
CA GLN A 64 -45.91 38.60 0.34
C GLN A 64 -44.75 38.56 -0.66
N ILE A 65 -44.02 37.45 -0.72
CA ILE A 65 -42.82 37.29 -1.53
C ILE A 65 -43.15 37.48 -3.02
N VAL A 66 -44.26 36.95 -3.52
CA VAL A 66 -44.68 37.09 -4.93
C VAL A 66 -44.85 38.56 -5.37
N GLN A 67 -44.99 39.49 -4.42
CA GLN A 67 -45.05 40.94 -4.69
C GLN A 67 -43.68 41.61 -4.80
N VAL A 68 -42.59 40.88 -4.50
CA VAL A 68 -41.21 41.34 -4.73
C VAL A 68 -40.93 41.37 -6.22
N SER A 69 -40.53 42.53 -6.71
CA SER A 69 -39.95 42.68 -8.04
C SER A 69 -38.42 42.75 -7.91
N GLN A 70 -37.69 42.28 -8.90
CA GLN A 70 -36.23 42.27 -8.89
C GLN A 70 -35.73 42.90 -10.18
N LEU A 71 -34.70 43.76 -10.11
CA LEU A 71 -34.11 44.35 -11.30
C LEU A 71 -32.96 43.48 -11.82
N ARG A 72 -32.83 43.40 -13.15
CA ARG A 72 -31.74 42.67 -13.80
C ARG A 72 -30.81 43.60 -14.59
N GLY A 73 -31.39 44.43 -15.45
CA GLY A 73 -30.64 45.37 -16.30
C GLY A 73 -30.68 46.82 -15.80
N LEU A 74 -29.60 47.56 -16.04
CA LEU A 74 -29.50 49.01 -15.81
C LEU A 74 -28.91 49.72 -17.03
N ALA A 75 -29.51 50.84 -17.43
CA ALA A 75 -28.93 51.77 -18.38
C ALA A 75 -28.90 53.19 -17.82
N TYR A 76 -27.89 53.99 -18.20
CA TYR A 76 -27.77 55.40 -17.80
C TYR A 76 -27.87 56.32 -19.02
N ASN A 77 -28.61 57.42 -18.87
CA ASN A 77 -28.59 58.52 -19.83
C ASN A 77 -28.93 59.86 -19.14
N ASN A 78 -28.01 60.82 -19.23
CA ASN A 78 -28.21 62.23 -18.86
C ASN A 78 -28.91 62.44 -17.50
N GLY A 79 -28.36 61.83 -16.44
CA GLY A 79 -28.85 61.95 -15.06
C GLY A 79 -30.03 61.05 -14.71
N ARG A 80 -30.60 60.30 -15.67
CA ARG A 80 -31.65 59.31 -15.46
C ARG A 80 -31.08 57.90 -15.55
N LEU A 81 -31.57 57.02 -14.68
CA LEU A 81 -31.38 55.58 -14.82
C LEU A 81 -32.65 54.98 -15.42
N TYR A 82 -32.45 54.05 -16.34
CA TYR A 82 -33.47 53.13 -16.82
C TYR A 82 -33.16 51.76 -16.23
N ALA A 83 -34.19 50.98 -15.97
CA ALA A 83 -34.05 49.61 -15.49
C ALA A 83 -35.14 48.71 -16.07
N ARG A 84 -34.89 47.41 -16.08
CA ARG A 84 -35.92 46.39 -16.30
C ARG A 84 -35.99 45.43 -15.13
N TYR A 85 -37.21 44.97 -14.85
CA TYR A 85 -37.42 43.84 -13.96
C TYR A 85 -36.92 42.53 -14.61
N ALA A 86 -36.62 41.53 -13.78
CA ALA A 86 -36.23 40.20 -14.23
C ALA A 86 -37.40 39.37 -14.81
N VAL A 87 -38.65 39.73 -14.46
CA VAL A 87 -39.87 39.02 -14.88
C VAL A 87 -40.85 39.98 -15.56
N ALA A 88 -41.18 41.11 -14.92
CA ALA A 88 -42.16 42.04 -15.49
C ALA A 88 -41.61 42.78 -16.74
N PRO A 89 -42.47 43.05 -17.74
CA PRO A 89 -42.03 43.57 -19.04
C PRO A 89 -41.60 45.03 -19.00
N ASP A 90 -42.11 45.80 -18.04
CA ASP A 90 -41.99 47.25 -17.98
C ASP A 90 -40.54 47.78 -18.06
N LEU A 91 -40.39 48.88 -18.81
CA LEU A 91 -39.23 49.76 -18.70
C LEU A 91 -39.46 50.80 -17.60
N ILE A 92 -38.56 50.80 -16.61
CA ILE A 92 -38.65 51.64 -15.42
C ILE A 92 -37.73 52.84 -15.58
N THR A 93 -38.16 54.01 -15.11
CA THR A 93 -37.28 55.17 -14.90
C THR A 93 -37.03 55.40 -13.40
N LEU A 94 -35.75 55.45 -13.03
CA LEU A 94 -35.25 55.68 -11.67
C LEU A 94 -34.48 57.02 -11.62
N ASN A 95 -34.59 57.72 -10.49
CA ASN A 95 -33.84 58.96 -10.24
C ASN A 95 -33.23 58.95 -8.82
N PRO A 96 -32.11 58.22 -8.60
CA PRO A 96 -31.53 58.08 -7.27
C PRO A 96 -31.15 59.43 -6.62
N PRO A 97 -31.30 59.60 -5.30
CA PRO A 97 -31.80 58.63 -4.31
C PRO A 97 -33.34 58.62 -4.16
N GLY A 98 -34.08 59.26 -5.07
CA GLY A 98 -35.54 59.30 -5.04
C GLY A 98 -36.20 57.97 -5.41
N PRO A 99 -37.49 57.78 -5.08
CA PRO A 99 -38.23 56.56 -5.37
C PRO A 99 -38.47 56.35 -6.88
N LEU A 100 -38.93 55.13 -7.21
CA LEU A 100 -39.47 54.72 -8.52
C LEU A 100 -40.29 55.86 -9.15
N THR A 101 -39.85 56.36 -10.30
CA THR A 101 -40.36 57.63 -10.85
C THR A 101 -41.42 57.41 -11.93
N ARG A 102 -41.32 56.34 -12.72
CA ARG A 102 -42.29 55.95 -13.75
C ARG A 102 -42.08 54.50 -14.19
N SER A 103 -43.17 53.77 -14.43
CA SER A 103 -43.19 52.52 -15.22
C SER A 103 -43.75 52.80 -16.61
N LEU A 104 -43.28 52.07 -17.61
CA LEU A 104 -43.72 52.14 -19.00
C LEU A 104 -43.86 50.72 -19.54
N ALA A 105 -45.11 50.28 -19.74
CA ALA A 105 -45.42 49.02 -20.40
C ALA A 105 -44.85 49.00 -21.83
N LEU A 106 -44.43 47.82 -22.28
CA LEU A 106 -43.86 47.61 -23.61
C LEU A 106 -44.90 47.00 -24.55
N ASP A 107 -44.86 47.39 -25.83
CA ASP A 107 -45.76 46.90 -26.88
C ASP A 107 -45.00 46.60 -28.18
N PRO A 108 -44.95 45.33 -28.65
CA PRO A 108 -45.35 44.13 -27.93
C PRO A 108 -44.52 43.90 -26.66
N GLU A 109 -45.03 43.06 -25.77
CA GLU A 109 -44.32 42.56 -24.59
C GLU A 109 -43.15 41.65 -25.02
N PRO A 110 -41.89 41.96 -24.65
CA PRO A 110 -40.74 41.09 -24.95
C PRO A 110 -40.77 39.83 -24.09
N TYR A 111 -40.63 38.66 -24.73
CA TYR A 111 -40.66 37.32 -24.09
C TYR A 111 -39.77 37.23 -22.84
N TYR A 112 -38.46 37.49 -22.98
CA TYR A 112 -37.53 37.54 -21.87
C TYR A 112 -36.36 38.47 -22.17
N THR A 113 -35.88 39.24 -21.18
CA THR A 113 -34.66 40.06 -21.34
C THR A 113 -33.89 40.19 -20.04
N THR A 114 -32.58 40.29 -20.15
CA THR A 114 -31.66 40.28 -19.00
C THR A 114 -31.08 41.66 -18.70
N ASP A 115 -30.27 42.22 -19.59
CA ASP A 115 -29.60 43.53 -19.40
C ASP A 115 -30.08 44.57 -20.41
N ILE A 116 -29.81 45.85 -20.14
CA ILE A 116 -30.17 46.97 -21.03
C ILE A 116 -29.06 48.01 -21.14
N THR A 117 -29.00 48.69 -22.29
CA THR A 117 -28.16 49.88 -22.50
C THR A 117 -28.94 51.01 -23.16
N PHE A 118 -28.44 52.24 -23.09
CA PHE A 118 -29.06 53.40 -23.73
C PHE A 118 -28.12 53.96 -24.80
N ALA A 119 -28.59 54.07 -26.04
CA ALA A 119 -27.81 54.60 -27.14
C ALA A 119 -28.69 55.26 -28.21
N GLN A 120 -28.17 56.32 -28.84
CA GLN A 120 -28.81 56.99 -29.99
C GLN A 120 -30.30 57.38 -29.78
N GLY A 121 -30.70 57.63 -28.52
CA GLY A 121 -32.07 58.02 -28.15
C GLY A 121 -33.01 56.85 -27.80
N ARG A 122 -32.56 55.60 -27.94
CA ARG A 122 -33.34 54.38 -27.65
C ARG A 122 -32.71 53.58 -26.50
N VAL A 123 -33.50 52.71 -25.89
CA VAL A 123 -32.99 51.63 -25.02
C VAL A 123 -32.81 50.39 -25.89
N TYR A 124 -31.75 49.63 -25.66
CA TYR A 124 -31.52 48.33 -26.26
C TYR A 124 -31.45 47.28 -25.15
N ALA A 125 -32.13 46.15 -25.33
CA ALA A 125 -32.21 45.07 -24.35
C ALA A 125 -31.61 43.78 -24.93
N ALA A 126 -30.88 43.05 -24.08
CA ALA A 126 -30.39 41.72 -24.41
C ALA A 126 -31.53 40.70 -24.22
N SER A 127 -31.87 39.97 -25.28
CA SER A 127 -32.81 38.85 -25.28
C SER A 127 -31.97 37.58 -25.48
N PRO A 128 -31.67 36.80 -24.43
CA PRO A 128 -30.83 35.62 -24.59
C PRO A 128 -31.52 34.51 -25.37
N GLU A 129 -32.86 34.50 -25.36
CA GLU A 129 -33.72 33.53 -26.03
C GLU A 129 -35.08 34.19 -26.35
N ASP A 130 -35.74 33.72 -27.41
CA ASP A 130 -37.13 34.02 -27.78
C ASP A 130 -37.97 32.72 -27.83
N GLU A 131 -39.25 32.79 -28.23
CA GLU A 131 -40.13 31.61 -28.29
C GLU A 131 -39.62 30.49 -29.23
N GLU A 132 -38.68 30.78 -30.12
CA GLU A 132 -38.08 29.84 -31.07
C GLU A 132 -36.65 29.40 -30.67
N GLY A 133 -36.16 29.84 -29.51
CA GLY A 133 -34.81 29.53 -29.01
C GLY A 133 -33.69 30.47 -29.49
N ASN A 134 -34.02 31.61 -30.12
CA ASN A 134 -33.03 32.47 -30.75
C ASN A 134 -32.64 33.68 -29.89
N ALA A 135 -31.34 33.97 -29.82
CA ALA A 135 -30.85 35.17 -29.17
C ALA A 135 -31.02 36.42 -30.06
N SER A 136 -31.30 37.57 -29.44
CA SER A 136 -31.43 38.83 -30.17
C SER A 136 -31.17 40.07 -29.31
N ILE A 137 -31.00 41.22 -29.97
CA ILE A 137 -31.06 42.53 -29.32
C ILE A 137 -32.40 43.16 -29.68
N ILE A 138 -33.15 43.62 -28.67
CA ILE A 138 -34.44 44.30 -28.83
C ILE A 138 -34.24 45.81 -28.69
N SER A 139 -34.83 46.61 -29.58
CA SER A 139 -34.85 48.07 -29.48
C SER A 139 -36.16 48.57 -28.91
N ILE A 140 -36.08 49.45 -27.91
CA ILE A 140 -37.21 49.98 -27.15
C ILE A 140 -37.21 51.51 -27.27
N ASP A 141 -38.35 52.10 -27.63
CA ASP A 141 -38.57 53.54 -27.50
C ASP A 141 -38.93 53.88 -26.04
N PRO A 142 -38.07 54.62 -25.30
CA PRO A 142 -38.28 54.96 -23.88
C PRO A 142 -39.38 56.00 -23.64
N ILE A 143 -40.05 56.50 -24.69
CA ILE A 143 -41.17 57.44 -24.59
C ILE A 143 -42.51 56.73 -24.85
N SER A 144 -42.60 55.97 -25.95
CA SER A 144 -43.84 55.29 -26.35
C SER A 144 -44.01 53.88 -25.78
N GLY A 145 -42.92 53.20 -25.38
CA GLY A 145 -42.93 51.80 -24.98
C GLY A 145 -42.83 50.82 -26.15
N LYS A 146 -42.80 51.30 -27.41
CA LYS A 146 -42.72 50.41 -28.57
C LYS A 146 -41.41 49.61 -28.55
N ALA A 147 -41.53 48.29 -28.55
CA ALA A 147 -40.42 47.35 -28.66
C ALA A 147 -40.38 46.72 -30.07
N GLU A 148 -39.19 46.40 -30.57
CA GLU A 148 -39.01 45.65 -31.82
C GLU A 148 -37.65 44.94 -31.83
N THR A 149 -37.59 43.69 -32.29
CA THR A 149 -36.33 42.96 -32.49
C THR A 149 -35.46 43.73 -33.49
N LEU A 150 -34.27 44.13 -33.06
CA LEU A 150 -33.34 44.92 -33.87
C LEU A 150 -32.53 44.01 -34.80
N VAL A 151 -31.92 42.97 -34.23
CA VAL A 151 -31.01 42.04 -34.90
C VAL A 151 -30.96 40.73 -34.11
N GLY A 152 -30.94 39.60 -34.79
CA GLY A 152 -30.63 38.30 -34.18
C GLY A 152 -29.13 38.14 -33.94
N ILE A 153 -28.76 37.33 -32.96
CA ILE A 153 -27.36 36.98 -32.65
C ILE A 153 -27.25 35.45 -32.72
N ASP A 154 -26.22 34.95 -33.40
CA ASP A 154 -26.02 33.49 -33.58
C ASP A 154 -25.49 32.80 -32.31
N ASP A 155 -25.02 33.58 -31.32
CA ASP A 155 -24.59 33.21 -29.97
C ASP A 155 -25.56 33.82 -28.93
N TYR A 156 -25.55 33.31 -27.71
CA TYR A 156 -26.37 33.82 -26.60
C TYR A 156 -26.19 35.33 -26.39
N CYS A 157 -27.28 36.03 -26.02
CA CYS A 157 -27.21 37.45 -25.66
C CYS A 157 -27.68 37.73 -24.25
N VAL A 158 -26.76 37.59 -23.28
CA VAL A 158 -27.05 37.77 -21.85
C VAL A 158 -26.83 39.22 -21.38
N ALA A 159 -25.91 39.96 -21.99
CA ALA A 159 -25.67 41.36 -21.65
C ALA A 159 -25.44 42.24 -22.88
N VAL A 160 -25.90 43.50 -22.83
CA VAL A 160 -25.77 44.44 -23.96
C VAL A 160 -25.19 45.79 -23.53
N GLY A 161 -24.14 46.24 -24.20
CA GLY A 161 -23.50 47.55 -23.98
C GLY A 161 -23.34 48.34 -25.27
N TYR A 162 -23.06 49.64 -25.19
CA TYR A 162 -22.87 50.50 -26.37
C TYR A 162 -21.61 51.36 -26.25
N ILE A 163 -20.68 51.23 -27.19
CA ILE A 163 -19.44 52.04 -27.23
C ILE A 163 -18.98 52.23 -28.68
N ASN A 164 -18.36 53.37 -28.99
CA ASN A 164 -17.73 53.66 -30.29
C ASN A 164 -18.60 53.37 -31.53
N GLY A 165 -19.91 53.64 -31.46
CA GLY A 165 -20.83 53.46 -32.58
C GLY A 165 -21.26 52.01 -32.84
N ALA A 166 -21.06 51.10 -31.89
CA ALA A 166 -21.52 49.73 -31.96
C ALA A 166 -22.19 49.30 -30.65
N LEU A 167 -23.20 48.44 -30.77
CA LEU A 167 -23.68 47.61 -29.68
C LEU A 167 -22.72 46.42 -29.52
N TYR A 168 -22.58 45.94 -28.30
CA TYR A 168 -21.85 44.73 -27.97
C TYR A 168 -22.77 43.84 -27.17
N CYS A 169 -22.86 42.59 -27.57
CA CYS A 169 -23.60 41.52 -26.93
C CYS A 169 -22.58 40.56 -26.27
N ALA A 170 -22.89 40.03 -25.10
CA ALA A 170 -22.06 39.02 -24.44
C ALA A 170 -22.85 37.72 -24.23
N GLY A 171 -22.33 36.64 -24.80
CA GLY A 171 -22.74 35.25 -24.65
C GLY A 171 -21.55 34.37 -24.25
N GLU A 172 -21.29 33.30 -25.01
CA GLU A 172 -19.98 32.62 -24.97
C GLU A 172 -18.88 33.52 -25.56
N ASN A 173 -19.23 34.36 -26.53
CA ASN A 173 -18.39 35.34 -27.19
C ASN A 173 -18.88 36.77 -26.92
N LEU A 174 -17.99 37.72 -27.18
CA LEU A 174 -18.30 39.14 -27.26
C LEU A 174 -18.59 39.49 -28.72
N THR A 175 -19.87 39.56 -29.09
CA THR A 175 -20.31 39.86 -30.45
C THR A 175 -20.56 41.36 -30.62
N ARG A 176 -19.98 41.97 -31.65
CA ARG A 176 -20.10 43.40 -31.97
C ARG A 176 -21.08 43.62 -33.12
N VAL A 177 -22.06 44.48 -32.90
CA VAL A 177 -23.05 44.91 -33.90
C VAL A 177 -22.84 46.41 -34.19
N PRO A 178 -22.35 46.80 -35.38
CA PRO A 178 -22.30 48.22 -35.79
C PRO A 178 -23.69 48.86 -35.69
N LEU A 179 -23.79 50.10 -35.20
CA LEU A 179 -25.08 50.80 -35.05
C LEU A 179 -25.02 52.21 -35.65
N GLU A 180 -25.60 52.40 -36.83
CA GLU A 180 -25.67 53.70 -37.51
C GLU A 180 -27.12 54.20 -37.58
N ASN A 181 -27.39 55.35 -36.97
CA ASN A 181 -28.73 55.99 -36.95
C ASN A 181 -29.86 55.03 -36.52
N GLY A 182 -29.61 54.21 -35.51
CA GLY A 182 -30.54 53.21 -34.96
C GLY A 182 -30.71 51.96 -35.82
N LYS A 183 -29.92 51.76 -36.88
CA LYS A 183 -29.93 50.55 -37.70
C LYS A 183 -28.70 49.67 -37.40
N PRO A 184 -28.88 48.35 -37.22
CA PRO A 184 -27.77 47.43 -37.05
C PRO A 184 -27.05 47.18 -38.39
N GLY A 185 -25.74 46.96 -38.33
CA GLY A 185 -25.01 46.20 -39.35
C GLY A 185 -24.94 44.72 -38.95
N ASP A 186 -24.20 43.94 -39.73
CA ASP A 186 -24.03 42.51 -39.48
C ASP A 186 -23.27 42.27 -38.14
N PRO A 187 -23.68 41.29 -37.31
CA PRO A 187 -22.94 40.88 -36.12
C PRO A 187 -21.55 40.32 -36.48
N VAL A 188 -20.55 40.61 -35.64
CA VAL A 188 -19.17 40.12 -35.81
C VAL A 188 -18.58 39.77 -34.45
N ASP A 189 -18.14 38.53 -34.27
CA ASP A 189 -17.47 38.10 -33.03
C ASP A 189 -16.10 38.75 -32.86
N VAL A 190 -15.84 39.25 -31.65
CA VAL A 190 -14.59 39.95 -31.29
C VAL A 190 -13.65 39.01 -30.56
N ALA A 191 -14.15 38.29 -29.55
CA ALA A 191 -13.38 37.38 -28.71
C ALA A 191 -14.29 36.41 -27.96
N ALA A 192 -13.79 35.20 -27.65
CA ALA A 192 -14.41 34.31 -26.68
C ALA A 192 -14.22 34.84 -25.24
N LEU A 193 -15.20 34.62 -24.37
CA LEU A 193 -15.20 35.11 -22.99
C LEU A 193 -14.83 34.01 -21.99
N ASP A 194 -13.75 34.21 -21.22
CA ASP A 194 -13.27 33.28 -20.19
C ASP A 194 -14.27 33.06 -19.02
N SER A 195 -15.31 33.89 -18.90
CA SER A 195 -16.33 33.80 -17.85
C SER A 195 -17.59 34.59 -18.24
N PRO A 196 -18.80 34.12 -17.89
CA PRO A 196 -20.06 34.80 -18.21
C PRO A 196 -20.10 36.26 -17.75
N ILE A 197 -20.66 37.12 -18.60
CA ILE A 197 -20.90 38.54 -18.33
C ILE A 197 -22.41 38.75 -18.23
N THR A 198 -22.88 39.09 -17.02
CA THR A 198 -24.32 39.24 -16.70
C THR A 198 -24.86 40.65 -16.93
N GLY A 199 -23.97 41.61 -17.19
CA GLY A 199 -24.32 42.99 -17.48
C GLY A 199 -23.14 43.75 -18.06
N LEU A 200 -23.38 44.61 -19.05
CA LEU A 200 -22.35 45.21 -19.90
C LEU A 200 -22.62 46.70 -20.12
N SER A 201 -21.70 47.55 -19.68
CA SER A 201 -21.82 48.99 -19.86
C SER A 201 -20.49 49.62 -20.25
N VAL A 202 -20.28 50.91 -19.95
CA VAL A 202 -19.14 51.70 -20.41
C VAL A 202 -18.39 52.28 -19.21
N SER A 203 -17.06 52.30 -19.29
CA SER A 203 -16.19 52.96 -18.32
C SER A 203 -16.44 54.48 -18.25
N ALA A 204 -16.14 55.10 -17.10
CA ALA A 204 -16.32 56.54 -16.91
C ALA A 204 -15.55 57.44 -17.90
N ASP A 205 -14.47 56.93 -18.51
CA ASP A 205 -13.68 57.62 -19.53
C ASP A 205 -14.11 57.29 -20.97
N GLY A 206 -15.13 56.46 -21.18
CA GLY A 206 -15.69 56.13 -22.48
C GLY A 206 -14.85 55.20 -23.35
N LYS A 207 -13.83 54.52 -22.80
CA LYS A 207 -12.85 53.74 -23.57
C LYS A 207 -13.01 52.23 -23.49
N TYR A 208 -13.57 51.73 -22.40
CA TYR A 208 -13.64 50.30 -22.13
C TYR A 208 -15.08 49.85 -21.92
N LEU A 209 -15.37 48.62 -22.35
CA LEU A 209 -16.57 47.91 -21.95
C LEU A 209 -16.41 47.48 -20.49
N MET A 210 -17.39 47.80 -19.66
CA MET A 210 -17.43 47.42 -18.26
C MET A 210 -18.36 46.22 -18.09
N GLY A 211 -17.78 45.02 -18.00
CA GLY A 211 -18.51 43.77 -17.84
C GLY A 211 -18.65 43.37 -16.38
N THR A 212 -19.83 42.88 -16.00
CA THR A 212 -20.13 42.38 -14.67
C THR A 212 -20.06 40.85 -14.65
N GLN A 213 -19.16 40.29 -13.85
CA GLN A 213 -19.03 38.84 -13.63
C GLN A 213 -19.63 38.49 -12.27
N THR A 214 -20.93 38.13 -12.25
CA THR A 214 -21.64 37.78 -11.01
C THR A 214 -20.91 36.68 -10.23
N ASN A 215 -20.60 35.56 -10.87
CA ASN A 215 -20.04 34.37 -10.24
C ASN A 215 -18.65 34.62 -9.63
N ASN A 216 -17.82 35.38 -10.34
CA ASN A 216 -16.48 35.76 -9.88
C ASN A 216 -16.50 36.95 -8.91
N ARG A 217 -17.66 37.59 -8.71
CA ARG A 217 -17.84 38.84 -7.93
C ARG A 217 -16.88 39.93 -8.39
N LYS A 218 -16.83 40.18 -9.71
CA LYS A 218 -15.90 41.14 -10.32
C LYS A 218 -16.60 42.07 -11.30
N VAL A 219 -16.06 43.27 -11.43
CA VAL A 219 -16.27 44.13 -12.59
C VAL A 219 -14.98 44.16 -13.40
N VAL A 220 -15.07 43.76 -14.66
CA VAL A 220 -13.96 43.70 -15.62
C VAL A 220 -14.05 44.84 -16.62
N PHE A 221 -12.90 45.36 -17.04
CA PHE A 221 -12.78 46.40 -18.06
C PHE A 221 -12.14 45.74 -19.28
N MET A 222 -12.88 45.64 -20.37
CA MET A 222 -12.50 44.97 -21.61
C MET A 222 -12.25 46.01 -22.71
N ASN A 223 -11.21 45.78 -23.51
CA ASN A 223 -10.98 46.55 -24.72
C ASN A 223 -12.04 46.16 -25.78
N PRO A 224 -12.81 47.11 -26.34
CA PRO A 224 -13.84 46.81 -27.34
C PRO A 224 -13.31 46.31 -28.69
N GLU A 225 -12.00 46.40 -28.96
CA GLU A 225 -11.41 45.95 -30.24
C GLU A 225 -11.02 44.46 -30.26
N ASP A 226 -10.66 43.89 -29.11
CA ASP A 226 -10.10 42.53 -28.99
C ASP A 226 -10.63 41.73 -27.77
N GLY A 227 -11.58 42.29 -27.01
CA GLY A 227 -12.16 41.69 -25.80
C GLY A 227 -11.21 41.62 -24.60
N ALA A 228 -9.95 42.03 -24.71
CA ALA A 228 -8.95 41.79 -23.68
C ALA A 228 -9.25 42.52 -22.37
N ILE A 229 -9.26 41.79 -21.24
CA ILE A 229 -9.46 42.36 -19.90
C ILE A 229 -8.19 43.14 -19.49
N VAL A 230 -8.27 44.47 -19.50
CA VAL A 230 -7.17 45.37 -19.12
C VAL A 230 -7.11 45.68 -17.63
N ARG A 231 -8.24 45.54 -16.92
CA ARG A 231 -8.39 45.81 -15.49
C ARG A 231 -9.55 44.97 -14.93
N SER A 232 -9.43 44.54 -13.68
CA SER A 232 -10.58 44.02 -12.92
C SER A 232 -10.63 44.65 -11.53
N VAL A 233 -11.84 44.71 -10.97
CA VAL A 233 -12.14 45.14 -9.59
C VAL A 233 -12.92 44.01 -8.94
N GLU A 234 -12.38 43.44 -7.86
CA GLU A 234 -13.10 42.46 -7.04
C GLU A 234 -14.07 43.17 -6.12
N LEU A 235 -15.33 42.74 -6.13
CA LEU A 235 -16.41 43.32 -5.36
C LEU A 235 -16.40 42.75 -3.93
N VAL A 236 -16.24 43.63 -2.96
CA VAL A 236 -16.17 43.32 -1.53
C VAL A 236 -17.22 44.11 -0.76
N GLN A 237 -17.72 43.56 0.33
CA GLN A 237 -18.60 44.29 1.26
C GLN A 237 -18.04 44.18 2.68
N ASN A 238 -18.16 45.27 3.44
CA ASN A 238 -17.77 45.31 4.84
C ASN A 238 -18.81 44.53 5.69
N GLY A 239 -18.46 43.29 6.09
CA GLY A 239 -19.26 42.43 6.96
C GLY A 239 -19.59 41.04 6.37
N ASP A 240 -20.36 40.23 7.09
CA ASP A 240 -20.69 38.83 6.75
C ASP A 240 -21.78 38.66 5.65
N SER A 241 -22.06 39.71 4.87
CA SER A 241 -23.13 39.67 3.85
C SER A 241 -22.74 40.52 2.65
N TYR A 242 -22.42 39.84 1.55
CA TYR A 242 -22.36 40.38 0.18
C TYR A 242 -23.80 40.55 -0.34
N PRO A 243 -24.11 41.57 -1.17
CA PRO A 243 -25.46 41.74 -1.70
C PRO A 243 -25.67 40.66 -2.77
N PHE A 244 -26.77 39.91 -2.70
CA PHE A 244 -26.92 38.70 -3.53
C PHE A 244 -26.91 39.06 -5.01
N GLY A 245 -26.04 38.39 -5.79
CA GLY A 245 -25.92 38.52 -7.24
C GLY A 245 -25.82 39.96 -7.77
N VAL A 246 -24.61 40.51 -7.98
CA VAL A 246 -24.46 41.80 -8.68
C VAL A 246 -24.50 41.55 -10.18
N PHE A 247 -25.57 41.97 -10.86
CA PHE A 247 -25.85 41.56 -12.25
C PHE A 247 -25.44 42.59 -13.29
N SER A 248 -25.90 43.83 -13.16
CA SER A 248 -25.60 44.94 -14.07
C SER A 248 -25.11 46.17 -13.30
N VAL A 249 -24.16 46.91 -13.88
CA VAL A 249 -23.46 48.04 -13.27
C VAL A 249 -23.30 49.14 -14.31
N VAL A 250 -23.62 50.38 -13.95
CA VAL A 250 -23.53 51.57 -14.81
C VAL A 250 -22.88 52.74 -14.08
N TYR A 251 -22.26 53.64 -14.84
CA TYR A 251 -21.67 54.86 -14.34
C TYR A 251 -22.59 56.08 -14.58
N ASP A 252 -23.03 56.72 -13.50
CA ASP A 252 -23.70 58.02 -13.55
C ASP A 252 -22.66 59.15 -13.55
N GLY A 253 -22.40 59.69 -14.74
CA GLY A 253 -21.46 60.80 -14.92
C GLY A 253 -21.93 62.16 -14.37
N LEU A 254 -23.22 62.34 -14.08
CA LEU A 254 -23.73 63.56 -13.42
C LEU A 254 -23.45 63.52 -11.92
N ARG A 255 -23.54 62.34 -11.30
CA ARG A 255 -23.30 62.11 -9.87
C ARG A 255 -21.91 61.57 -9.54
N ASN A 256 -21.06 61.31 -10.54
CA ASN A 256 -19.76 60.64 -10.40
C ASN A 256 -19.85 59.37 -9.53
N THR A 257 -20.85 58.54 -9.80
CA THR A 257 -21.22 57.39 -8.95
C THR A 257 -21.48 56.16 -9.82
N TYR A 258 -20.94 55.00 -9.42
CA TYR A 258 -21.31 53.73 -10.02
C TYR A 258 -22.50 53.14 -9.29
N TYR A 259 -23.59 52.91 -10.03
CA TYR A 259 -24.77 52.21 -9.55
C TYR A 259 -24.76 50.80 -10.11
N GLY A 260 -25.24 49.83 -9.33
CA GLY A 260 -25.51 48.48 -9.80
C GLY A 260 -26.84 47.97 -9.28
N VAL A 261 -27.30 46.86 -9.82
CA VAL A 261 -28.42 46.08 -9.28
C VAL A 261 -27.91 44.79 -8.68
N SER A 262 -28.41 44.51 -7.47
CA SER A 262 -28.37 43.19 -6.87
C SER A 262 -29.75 42.54 -6.93
N THR A 263 -29.83 41.23 -6.72
CA THR A 263 -31.07 40.47 -6.49
C THR A 263 -32.08 41.18 -5.57
N SER A 264 -31.60 41.93 -4.57
CA SER A 264 -32.45 42.47 -3.49
C SER A 264 -32.43 44.00 -3.32
N ALA A 265 -31.59 44.75 -4.03
CA ALA A 265 -31.46 46.20 -3.87
C ALA A 265 -30.75 46.89 -5.05
N LEU A 266 -30.97 48.20 -5.19
CA LEU A 266 -30.01 49.07 -5.87
C LEU A 266 -28.75 49.19 -4.99
N ILE A 267 -27.57 49.14 -5.58
CA ILE A 267 -26.29 49.25 -4.89
C ILE A 267 -25.44 50.40 -5.45
N THR A 268 -24.55 50.94 -4.64
CA THR A 268 -23.42 51.77 -5.08
C THR A 268 -22.12 50.99 -4.96
N ILE A 269 -21.21 51.17 -5.93
CA ILE A 269 -19.91 50.50 -5.97
C ILE A 269 -18.79 51.55 -5.95
N ASN A 270 -17.84 51.41 -5.04
CA ASN A 270 -16.58 52.15 -5.11
C ASN A 270 -15.58 51.38 -5.98
N MET A 271 -15.28 51.90 -7.17
CA MET A 271 -14.39 51.26 -8.14
C MET A 271 -12.89 51.34 -7.80
N GLU A 272 -12.49 52.01 -6.72
CA GLU A 272 -11.09 52.05 -6.25
C GLU A 272 -10.74 50.84 -5.37
N ASN A 273 -11.64 50.49 -4.45
CA ASN A 273 -11.45 49.43 -3.45
C ASN A 273 -12.43 48.25 -3.58
N GLY A 274 -13.39 48.32 -4.52
CA GLY A 274 -14.42 47.31 -4.73
C GLY A 274 -15.58 47.33 -3.74
N GLU A 275 -15.66 48.33 -2.84
CA GLU A 275 -16.66 48.34 -1.77
C GLU A 275 -18.08 48.53 -2.31
N VAL A 276 -18.96 47.57 -2.02
CA VAL A 276 -20.38 47.60 -2.38
C VAL A 276 -21.24 47.99 -1.18
N ARG A 277 -22.26 48.84 -1.39
CA ARG A 277 -23.24 49.25 -0.37
C ARG A 277 -24.65 49.27 -0.95
N GLU A 278 -25.61 48.68 -0.24
CA GLU A 278 -27.05 48.74 -0.57
C GLU A 278 -27.63 50.15 -0.32
N LEU A 279 -28.43 50.65 -1.27
CA LEU A 279 -29.19 51.89 -1.14
C LEU A 279 -30.53 51.60 -0.47
N GLN A 280 -30.64 51.95 0.82
CA GLN A 280 -31.89 51.79 1.56
C GLN A 280 -33.00 52.69 1.02
N GLY A 281 -34.22 52.17 0.98
CA GLY A 281 -35.44 52.91 0.56
C GLY A 281 -35.83 52.76 -0.91
N LEU A 282 -34.96 52.23 -1.77
CA LEU A 282 -35.30 51.81 -3.14
C LEU A 282 -35.67 50.32 -3.16
N ALA A 283 -36.80 49.97 -2.52
CA ALA A 283 -37.41 48.66 -2.66
C ALA A 283 -38.12 48.55 -4.02
N PHE A 284 -37.89 47.45 -4.73
CA PHE A 284 -38.52 47.17 -6.01
C PHE A 284 -39.81 46.40 -5.77
N GLY A 285 -40.84 47.11 -5.32
CA GLY A 285 -42.09 46.54 -4.83
C GLY A 285 -42.39 46.98 -3.39
N PRO A 286 -43.35 46.35 -2.71
CA PRO A 286 -43.73 46.73 -1.35
C PRO A 286 -42.55 46.60 -0.37
N ALA A 287 -42.28 47.65 0.40
CA ALA A 287 -41.17 47.67 1.35
C ALA A 287 -41.31 46.64 2.49
N GLU A 288 -42.51 46.07 2.69
CA GLU A 288 -42.75 44.94 3.58
C GLU A 288 -42.30 43.62 2.93
N ALA A 289 -42.82 43.29 1.74
CA ALA A 289 -42.40 42.14 0.94
C ALA A 289 -40.87 42.05 0.77
N GLN A 290 -40.20 43.17 0.46
CA GLN A 290 -38.73 43.20 0.34
C GLN A 290 -38.00 42.84 1.64
N ARG A 291 -38.55 43.25 2.80
CA ARG A 291 -38.00 42.91 4.12
C ARG A 291 -38.25 41.45 4.46
N THR A 292 -39.43 40.92 4.15
CA THR A 292 -39.79 39.50 4.32
C THR A 292 -38.85 38.61 3.49
N TYR A 293 -38.72 38.85 2.19
CA TYR A 293 -37.77 38.16 1.31
C TYR A 293 -36.33 38.20 1.86
N GLY A 294 -35.83 39.38 2.20
CA GLY A 294 -34.48 39.56 2.75
C GLY A 294 -34.25 38.82 4.07
N ASN A 295 -35.26 38.74 4.93
CA ASN A 295 -35.21 38.02 6.21
C ASN A 295 -35.22 36.50 6.05
N LEU A 296 -35.90 35.96 5.03
CA LEU A 296 -36.03 34.53 4.78
C LEU A 296 -34.83 33.97 3.98
N VAL A 297 -34.37 34.68 2.94
CA VAL A 297 -33.28 34.21 2.08
C VAL A 297 -31.91 34.23 2.77
N ARG A 298 -31.67 35.18 3.70
CA ARG A 298 -30.41 35.30 4.47
C ARG A 298 -30.09 34.02 5.28
N PRO A 299 -31.03 33.44 6.06
CA PRO A 299 -30.92 32.10 6.63
C PRO A 299 -30.65 30.99 5.61
N MET A 300 -31.43 30.90 4.51
CA MET A 300 -31.27 29.87 3.48
C MET A 300 -29.83 29.83 2.95
N ILE A 301 -29.27 31.00 2.66
CA ILE A 301 -27.88 31.16 2.20
C ILE A 301 -26.86 30.58 3.19
N ARG A 302 -27.05 30.77 4.50
CA ARG A 302 -26.18 30.18 5.53
C ARG A 302 -26.36 28.66 5.60
N VAL A 303 -27.60 28.17 5.49
CA VAL A 303 -27.90 26.73 5.46
C VAL A 303 -27.27 26.06 4.25
N ARG A 304 -27.44 26.59 3.03
CA ARG A 304 -26.85 26.08 1.79
C ARG A 304 -25.32 26.03 1.87
N LYS A 305 -24.68 27.15 2.26
CA LYS A 305 -23.21 27.21 2.42
C LYS A 305 -22.69 26.27 3.51
N GLY A 306 -23.43 26.11 4.62
CA GLY A 306 -23.03 25.24 5.74
C GLY A 306 -23.22 23.75 5.48
N THR A 307 -24.25 23.37 4.72
CA THR A 307 -24.51 21.98 4.31
C THR A 307 -23.66 21.56 3.11
N GLY A 308 -23.34 22.49 2.21
CA GLY A 308 -22.59 22.24 0.97
C GLY A 308 -23.43 21.52 -0.10
N ILE A 309 -24.73 21.82 -0.15
CA ILE A 309 -25.65 21.44 -1.23
C ILE A 309 -25.60 22.51 -2.35
N THR A 310 -25.98 22.14 -3.57
CA THR A 310 -25.88 23.02 -4.75
C THR A 310 -26.94 24.11 -4.70
N PHE A 311 -28.21 23.72 -4.54
CA PHE A 311 -29.38 24.60 -4.55
C PHE A 311 -30.19 24.45 -3.27
N LEU A 312 -30.87 25.54 -2.88
CA LEU A 312 -31.84 25.57 -1.80
C LEU A 312 -32.80 26.73 -2.05
N TYR A 313 -34.05 26.40 -2.34
CA TYR A 313 -35.07 27.33 -2.85
C TYR A 313 -36.46 27.00 -2.27
N SER A 314 -37.44 27.83 -2.59
CA SER A 314 -38.85 27.47 -2.51
C SER A 314 -39.59 27.90 -3.76
N ALA A 315 -40.57 27.09 -4.17
CA ALA A 315 -41.43 27.36 -5.31
C ALA A 315 -42.90 27.17 -4.91
N ILE A 316 -43.77 27.91 -5.59
CA ILE A 316 -45.23 27.88 -5.46
C ILE A 316 -45.83 27.16 -6.68
N LEU A 317 -46.94 26.47 -6.50
CA LEU A 317 -47.70 25.90 -7.62
C LEU A 317 -48.75 26.92 -8.09
N VAL A 318 -48.68 27.33 -9.36
CA VAL A 318 -49.48 28.46 -9.88
C VAL A 318 -50.85 27.99 -10.39
N ASP A 319 -50.91 26.81 -10.98
CA ASP A 319 -52.15 26.18 -11.41
C ASP A 319 -52.32 24.77 -10.81
N ARG A 320 -53.45 24.12 -11.09
CA ARG A 320 -53.67 22.73 -10.66
C ARG A 320 -53.07 21.71 -11.61
N GLU A 321 -52.48 22.16 -12.71
CA GLU A 321 -52.10 21.28 -13.80
C GLU A 321 -50.63 20.91 -13.62
N THR A 322 -49.67 21.82 -13.74
CA THR A 322 -48.24 21.47 -13.54
C THR A 322 -47.25 22.63 -13.34
N HIS A 323 -47.63 23.91 -13.44
CA HIS A 323 -46.64 25.00 -13.44
C HIS A 323 -46.21 25.46 -12.05
N ILE A 324 -44.90 25.59 -11.85
CA ILE A 324 -44.27 26.10 -10.63
C ILE A 324 -43.59 27.46 -10.89
N ASN A 325 -43.69 28.38 -9.93
CA ASN A 325 -42.90 29.61 -9.94
C ASN A 325 -41.91 29.62 -8.77
N TYR A 326 -40.65 29.96 -9.05
CA TYR A 326 -39.65 30.16 -8.00
C TYR A 326 -39.97 31.41 -7.19
N ALA A 327 -39.88 31.31 -5.86
CA ALA A 327 -40.22 32.39 -4.94
C ALA A 327 -39.06 32.78 -4.02
N LEU A 328 -38.26 31.82 -3.56
CA LEU A 328 -37.01 32.10 -2.83
C LEU A 328 -35.90 31.26 -3.45
N ASP A 329 -34.73 31.85 -3.67
CA ASP A 329 -33.52 31.13 -4.05
C ASP A 329 -32.31 31.69 -3.30
N SER A 330 -31.43 30.81 -2.85
CA SER A 330 -30.22 31.10 -2.08
C SER A 330 -28.92 30.96 -2.87
N THR A 331 -28.98 30.75 -4.19
CA THR A 331 -27.85 31.01 -5.09
C THR A 331 -27.40 32.49 -5.00
N GLN A 332 -26.18 32.77 -5.48
CA GLN A 332 -25.60 34.13 -5.53
C GLN A 332 -24.79 34.28 -6.82
N SER A 333 -25.33 33.72 -7.89
CA SER A 333 -24.70 33.47 -9.18
C SER A 333 -25.61 33.99 -10.29
N ASP A 334 -25.12 33.96 -11.53
CA ASP A 334 -25.90 34.24 -12.75
C ASP A 334 -27.19 33.41 -12.84
N ILE A 335 -27.10 32.10 -12.55
CA ILE A 335 -28.17 31.09 -12.45
C ILE A 335 -29.15 31.28 -11.26
N HIS A 336 -29.37 32.53 -10.82
CA HIS A 336 -30.30 32.83 -9.74
C HIS A 336 -31.74 32.93 -10.24
N SER A 337 -32.62 32.09 -9.72
CA SER A 337 -34.05 32.11 -10.03
C SER A 337 -34.70 33.33 -9.37
N ASN A 338 -35.14 34.28 -10.18
CA ASN A 338 -35.82 35.48 -9.71
C ASN A 338 -37.26 35.15 -9.27
N VAL A 339 -37.80 35.95 -8.36
CA VAL A 339 -39.16 35.82 -7.83
C VAL A 339 -40.17 35.90 -8.97
N GLY A 340 -41.02 34.89 -9.07
CA GLY A 340 -42.09 34.83 -10.07
C GLY A 340 -41.65 34.31 -11.45
N VAL A 341 -40.38 33.91 -11.62
CA VAL A 341 -39.96 33.14 -12.79
C VAL A 341 -40.70 31.80 -12.77
N ALA A 342 -41.47 31.53 -13.82
CA ALA A 342 -42.02 30.21 -14.08
C ALA A 342 -40.92 29.26 -14.52
N ASP A 343 -40.98 28.02 -14.05
CA ASP A 343 -40.20 26.94 -14.66
C ASP A 343 -40.78 26.64 -16.04
N SER A 344 -39.91 26.44 -17.04
CA SER A 344 -40.29 26.12 -18.42
C SER A 344 -40.89 24.72 -18.53
N ASN A 345 -40.57 23.85 -17.57
CA ASN A 345 -40.96 22.45 -17.57
C ASN A 345 -42.16 22.19 -16.65
N GLU A 346 -43.05 21.30 -17.09
CA GLU A 346 -44.14 20.78 -16.27
C GLU A 346 -43.59 20.06 -15.03
N ALA A 347 -44.04 20.42 -13.82
CA ALA A 347 -43.57 19.79 -12.60
C ALA A 347 -43.87 18.29 -12.55
N GLU A 348 -42.83 17.48 -12.35
CA GLU A 348 -42.94 16.01 -12.27
C GLU A 348 -44.02 15.56 -11.27
N ASP A 349 -44.65 14.41 -11.54
CA ASP A 349 -45.71 13.84 -10.68
C ASP A 349 -45.28 13.72 -9.21
N ASP A 350 -43.98 13.50 -8.94
CA ASP A 350 -43.44 13.43 -7.59
C ASP A 350 -43.44 14.80 -6.86
N ILE A 351 -43.24 15.93 -7.57
CA ILE A 351 -43.40 17.29 -7.01
C ILE A 351 -44.87 17.58 -6.73
N ARG A 352 -45.76 17.14 -7.63
CA ARG A 352 -47.22 17.27 -7.43
C ARG A 352 -47.66 16.52 -6.18
N ASP A 353 -47.13 15.32 -5.95
CA ASP A 353 -47.39 14.50 -4.77
C ASP A 353 -46.94 15.19 -3.46
N VAL A 354 -45.83 15.92 -3.46
CA VAL A 354 -45.36 16.69 -2.28
C VAL A 354 -46.44 17.66 -1.81
N ILE A 355 -47.08 18.38 -2.74
CA ILE A 355 -48.12 19.36 -2.42
C ILE A 355 -49.47 18.66 -2.18
N LEU A 356 -49.91 17.81 -3.11
CA LEU A 356 -51.25 17.21 -3.09
C LEU A 356 -51.43 16.17 -1.98
N LYS A 357 -50.40 15.38 -1.67
CA LYS A 357 -50.42 14.35 -0.61
C LYS A 357 -49.80 14.84 0.71
N ARG A 358 -49.11 15.99 0.70
CA ARG A 358 -48.34 16.53 1.84
C ARG A 358 -47.21 15.59 2.29
N GLU A 359 -46.67 14.82 1.35
CA GLU A 359 -45.59 13.86 1.59
C GLU A 359 -44.23 14.53 1.34
N ILE A 360 -43.20 14.08 2.07
CA ILE A 360 -41.83 14.52 1.80
C ILE A 360 -41.25 13.63 0.72
N TYR A 361 -40.79 14.24 -0.38
CA TYR A 361 -40.12 13.52 -1.46
C TYR A 361 -38.60 13.69 -1.39
N LEU A 362 -37.90 12.64 -1.79
CA LEU A 362 -36.45 12.57 -1.88
C LEU A 362 -36.13 11.73 -3.12
N SER A 363 -35.72 12.39 -4.19
CA SER A 363 -35.55 11.75 -5.49
C SER A 363 -34.37 10.78 -5.50
N PRO A 364 -34.35 9.81 -6.44
CA PRO A 364 -33.10 9.17 -6.87
C PRO A 364 -32.14 10.22 -7.48
N ILE A 365 -30.98 9.78 -7.97
CA ILE A 365 -30.23 10.62 -8.90
C ILE A 365 -30.99 10.59 -10.23
N ALA A 366 -31.46 11.74 -10.68
CA ALA A 366 -32.24 11.94 -11.90
C ALA A 366 -31.57 13.01 -12.77
N ASP A 367 -31.84 12.98 -14.07
CA ASP A 367 -31.31 13.96 -15.02
C ASP A 367 -32.33 15.08 -15.22
N TRP A 368 -31.90 16.33 -15.09
CA TRP A 368 -32.72 17.53 -15.22
C TRP A 368 -32.21 18.31 -16.42
N GLU A 369 -33.08 18.60 -17.39
CA GLU A 369 -32.67 19.09 -18.72
C GLU A 369 -31.74 20.33 -18.64
N ASP A 370 -32.11 21.31 -17.82
CA ASP A 370 -31.34 22.56 -17.64
C ASP A 370 -30.24 22.50 -16.55
N TRP A 371 -30.25 21.46 -15.70
CA TRP A 371 -29.45 21.43 -14.46
C TRP A 371 -28.54 20.19 -14.31
N GLY A 372 -28.63 19.25 -15.25
CA GLY A 372 -27.93 17.98 -15.29
C GLY A 372 -28.36 17.00 -14.21
N LEU A 373 -27.48 16.04 -13.91
CA LEU A 373 -27.74 14.99 -12.93
C LEU A 373 -27.79 15.54 -11.49
N LEU A 374 -29.00 15.69 -10.97
CA LEU A 374 -29.27 16.15 -9.60
C LEU A 374 -29.80 15.01 -8.72
N LYS A 375 -29.68 15.24 -7.41
CA LYS A 375 -30.45 14.53 -6.39
C LYS A 375 -31.07 15.56 -5.45
N SER A 376 -32.37 15.43 -5.22
CA SER A 376 -33.21 16.53 -4.76
C SER A 376 -34.11 16.09 -3.60
N SER A 377 -34.47 17.03 -2.72
CA SER A 377 -35.46 16.82 -1.67
C SER A 377 -36.48 17.94 -1.67
N TYR A 378 -37.75 17.55 -1.59
CA TYR A 378 -38.88 18.43 -1.64
C TYR A 378 -39.73 18.23 -0.39
N VAL A 379 -39.95 19.30 0.37
CA VAL A 379 -40.74 19.29 1.61
C VAL A 379 -41.88 20.29 1.47
N PRO A 380 -43.14 19.91 1.76
CA PRO A 380 -44.26 20.81 1.59
C PRO A 380 -44.19 21.97 2.59
N ILE A 381 -44.50 23.17 2.10
CA ILE A 381 -44.67 24.39 2.89
C ILE A 381 -46.16 24.59 3.12
N LEU A 382 -46.53 24.73 4.39
CA LEU A 382 -47.93 24.80 4.82
C LEU A 382 -48.36 26.25 5.09
N ASN A 383 -49.62 26.54 4.82
CA ASN A 383 -50.29 27.77 5.27
C ASN A 383 -50.83 27.63 6.71
N GLU A 384 -51.41 28.69 7.28
CA GLU A 384 -52.02 28.68 8.62
C GLU A 384 -53.18 27.66 8.76
N GLN A 385 -53.83 27.29 7.65
CA GLN A 385 -54.89 26.27 7.64
C GLN A 385 -54.33 24.83 7.59
N GLY A 386 -53.01 24.68 7.45
CA GLY A 386 -52.30 23.40 7.39
C GLY A 386 -52.27 22.77 5.99
N ASP A 387 -52.75 23.47 4.96
CA ASP A 387 -52.72 23.03 3.57
C ASP A 387 -51.35 23.32 2.96
N ALA A 388 -50.83 22.39 2.16
CA ALA A 388 -49.60 22.61 1.40
C ALA A 388 -49.92 23.48 0.17
N VAL A 389 -49.22 24.61 0.06
CA VAL A 389 -49.41 25.59 -1.02
C VAL A 389 -48.12 25.87 -1.81
N ALA A 390 -47.00 25.42 -1.28
CA ALA A 390 -45.66 25.59 -1.83
C ALA A 390 -44.77 24.44 -1.37
N TYR A 391 -43.50 24.42 -1.79
CA TYR A 391 -42.50 23.48 -1.26
C TYR A 391 -41.12 24.13 -1.14
N ALA A 392 -40.29 23.57 -0.25
CA ALA A 392 -38.87 23.85 -0.18
C ALA A 392 -38.10 22.78 -0.95
N GLY A 393 -37.32 23.19 -1.96
CA GLY A 393 -36.43 22.33 -2.74
C GLY A 393 -34.98 22.45 -2.26
N ALA A 394 -34.26 21.34 -2.21
CA ALA A 394 -32.87 21.26 -1.77
C ALA A 394 -32.12 20.20 -2.57
N ASP A 395 -31.14 20.62 -3.39
CA ASP A 395 -30.57 19.78 -4.44
C ASP A 395 -29.05 19.73 -4.37
N VAL A 396 -28.47 18.59 -4.76
CA VAL A 396 -27.03 18.41 -4.94
C VAL A 396 -26.74 17.81 -6.31
N ASN A 397 -25.78 18.41 -7.01
CA ASN A 397 -25.34 17.96 -8.33
C ASN A 397 -24.40 16.75 -8.20
N ILE A 398 -24.50 15.79 -9.12
CA ILE A 398 -23.79 14.50 -9.06
C ILE A 398 -22.28 14.65 -8.96
N ASP A 399 -21.70 15.69 -9.58
CA ASP A 399 -20.26 15.98 -9.55
C ASP A 399 -19.71 16.12 -8.12
N ILE A 400 -20.52 16.65 -7.20
CA ILE A 400 -20.16 16.79 -5.80
C ILE A 400 -20.11 15.41 -5.13
N ILE A 401 -21.08 14.54 -5.43
CA ILE A 401 -21.13 13.16 -4.94
C ILE A 401 -19.96 12.35 -5.53
N GLU A 402 -19.69 12.46 -6.82
CA GLU A 402 -18.58 11.79 -7.51
C GLU A 402 -17.23 12.25 -6.98
N SER A 403 -17.00 13.56 -6.84
CA SER A 403 -15.76 14.11 -6.31
C SER A 403 -15.46 13.60 -4.89
N LYS A 404 -16.47 13.56 -4.02
CA LYS A 404 -16.35 12.94 -2.67
C LYS A 404 -16.08 11.44 -2.76
N THR A 405 -16.77 10.74 -3.66
CA THR A 405 -16.62 9.29 -3.86
C THR A 405 -15.24 8.93 -4.40
N ARG A 406 -14.72 9.67 -5.38
CA ARG A 406 -13.37 9.54 -5.95
C ARG A 406 -12.29 9.83 -4.91
N THR A 407 -12.48 10.86 -4.08
CA THR A 407 -11.55 11.18 -2.98
C THR A 407 -11.49 10.03 -1.97
N ALA A 408 -12.64 9.48 -1.59
CA ALA A 408 -12.70 8.32 -0.70
C ALA A 408 -12.14 7.04 -1.33
N LEU A 409 -12.40 6.80 -2.63
CA LEU A 409 -11.82 5.68 -3.37
C LEU A 409 -10.29 5.73 -3.36
N LEU A 410 -9.69 6.90 -3.58
CA LEU A 410 -8.23 7.07 -3.48
C LEU A 410 -7.71 6.71 -2.08
N GLN A 411 -8.39 7.12 -1.01
CA GLN A 411 -8.03 6.74 0.36
C GLN A 411 -8.12 5.21 0.57
N VAL A 412 -9.20 4.57 0.10
CA VAL A 412 -9.37 3.11 0.17
C VAL A 412 -8.28 2.37 -0.61
N VAL A 413 -7.90 2.86 -1.79
CA VAL A 413 -6.81 2.29 -2.60
C VAL A 413 -5.46 2.42 -1.90
N VAL A 414 -5.15 3.58 -1.31
CA VAL A 414 -3.90 3.79 -0.55
C VAL A 414 -3.83 2.88 0.67
N ILE A 415 -4.90 2.81 1.48
CA ILE A 415 -4.98 1.93 2.65
C ILE A 415 -4.88 0.46 2.23
N GLY A 416 -5.58 0.07 1.16
CA GLY A 416 -5.55 -1.27 0.59
C GLY A 416 -4.15 -1.67 0.08
N LEU A 417 -3.42 -0.74 -0.54
CA LEU A 417 -2.05 -0.97 -1.00
C LEU A 417 -1.07 -1.12 0.18
N VAL A 418 -1.18 -0.27 1.21
CA VAL A 418 -0.37 -0.39 2.44
C VAL A 418 -0.66 -1.72 3.14
N ALA A 419 -1.93 -2.11 3.27
CA ALA A 419 -2.34 -3.39 3.85
C ALA A 419 -1.85 -4.59 3.01
N LEU A 420 -1.88 -4.50 1.68
CA LEU A 420 -1.35 -5.53 0.78
C LEU A 420 0.17 -5.66 0.94
N ILE A 421 0.92 -4.56 0.96
CA ILE A 421 2.38 -4.58 1.17
C ILE A 421 2.72 -5.20 2.53
N ALA A 422 2.04 -4.79 3.61
CA ALA A 422 2.20 -5.39 4.93
C ALA A 422 1.88 -6.90 4.92
N GLY A 423 0.78 -7.30 4.26
CA GLY A 423 0.39 -8.69 4.07
C GLY A 423 1.42 -9.51 3.31
N LEU A 424 2.05 -8.95 2.27
CA LEU A 424 3.12 -9.59 1.51
C LEU A 424 4.41 -9.75 2.32
N VAL A 425 4.76 -8.75 3.15
CA VAL A 425 5.89 -8.84 4.09
C VAL A 425 5.65 -9.95 5.11
N ILE A 426 4.45 -10.02 5.70
CA ILE A 426 4.06 -11.09 6.64
C ILE A 426 4.07 -12.45 5.94
N ALA A 427 3.50 -12.56 4.74
CA ALA A 427 3.48 -13.78 3.94
C ALA A 427 4.89 -14.27 3.58
N TYR A 428 5.82 -13.36 3.28
CA TYR A 428 7.23 -13.68 3.05
C TYR A 428 7.85 -14.35 4.29
N PHE A 429 7.71 -13.73 5.48
CA PHE A 429 8.24 -14.29 6.73
C PHE A 429 7.60 -15.64 7.10
N ILE A 430 6.29 -15.79 6.92
CA ILE A 430 5.59 -17.07 7.16
C ILE A 430 6.10 -18.15 6.18
N THR A 431 6.24 -17.81 4.89
CA THR A 431 6.74 -18.75 3.89
C THR A 431 8.17 -19.20 4.18
N GLU A 432 9.04 -18.27 4.61
CA GLU A 432 10.42 -18.58 5.01
C GLU A 432 10.45 -19.50 6.25
N ARG A 433 9.65 -19.19 7.28
CA ARG A 433 9.53 -19.99 8.51
C ARG A 433 9.01 -21.41 8.27
N LEU A 434 8.09 -21.61 7.31
CA LEU A 434 7.54 -22.93 6.98
C LEU A 434 8.42 -23.73 6.01
N THR A 435 8.96 -23.11 4.97
CA THR A 435 9.64 -23.85 3.90
C THR A 435 11.10 -24.23 4.20
N ARG A 436 11.76 -23.53 5.12
CA ARG A 436 13.13 -23.86 5.55
C ARG A 436 13.22 -25.21 6.31
N PRO A 437 12.43 -25.48 7.37
CA PRO A 437 12.41 -26.78 8.04
C PRO A 437 12.10 -27.96 7.10
N ILE A 438 11.19 -27.77 6.15
CA ILE A 438 10.85 -28.78 5.13
C ILE A 438 12.05 -29.09 4.21
N PHE A 439 12.85 -28.07 3.88
CA PHE A 439 14.06 -28.25 3.08
C PHE A 439 15.16 -28.97 3.85
N GLU A 440 15.35 -28.64 5.13
CA GLU A 440 16.30 -29.31 6.04
C GLU A 440 15.92 -30.80 6.21
N LEU A 441 14.64 -31.12 6.49
CA LEU A 441 14.12 -32.50 6.51
C LEU A 441 14.38 -33.26 5.20
N LYS A 442 14.15 -32.60 4.05
CA LYS A 442 14.41 -33.20 2.73
C LYS A 442 15.89 -33.55 2.56
N GLN A 443 16.81 -32.69 2.99
CA GLN A 443 18.24 -32.96 2.90
C GLN A 443 18.66 -34.12 3.81
N SER A 444 18.18 -34.17 5.05
CA SER A 444 18.47 -35.28 5.97
C SER A 444 17.91 -36.62 5.48
N ALA A 445 16.70 -36.63 4.91
CA ALA A 445 16.13 -37.83 4.27
C ALA A 445 16.99 -38.34 3.11
N LEU A 446 17.55 -37.43 2.29
CA LEU A 446 18.46 -37.80 1.21
C LEU A 446 19.82 -38.33 1.72
N GLN A 447 20.33 -37.83 2.85
CA GLN A 447 21.53 -38.37 3.48
C GLN A 447 21.32 -39.81 3.99
N VAL A 448 20.19 -40.09 4.63
CA VAL A 448 19.81 -41.45 5.05
C VAL A 448 19.67 -42.37 3.83
N ALA A 449 19.05 -41.92 2.75
CA ALA A 449 18.94 -42.68 1.50
C ALA A 449 20.30 -42.94 0.82
N ALA A 450 21.29 -42.06 1.03
CA ALA A 450 22.66 -42.22 0.54
C ALA A 450 23.56 -43.09 1.44
N GLY A 451 23.02 -43.70 2.50
CA GLY A 451 23.77 -44.58 3.42
C GLY A 451 24.35 -43.90 4.67
N GLY A 452 24.05 -42.62 4.88
CA GLY A 452 24.46 -41.86 6.07
C GLY A 452 23.60 -42.15 7.29
N PHE A 453 23.63 -43.39 7.81
CA PHE A 453 22.84 -43.81 8.96
C PHE A 453 23.43 -43.34 10.29
N GLY A 454 22.58 -43.02 11.27
CA GLY A 454 22.96 -42.74 12.66
C GLY A 454 23.00 -41.27 13.09
N ASN A 455 22.83 -40.33 12.17
CA ASN A 455 22.66 -38.91 12.51
C ASN A 455 21.26 -38.66 13.10
N GLU A 456 21.17 -37.91 14.19
CA GLU A 456 19.89 -37.40 14.70
C GLU A 456 19.41 -36.22 13.87
N ILE A 457 18.14 -36.25 13.46
CA ILE A 457 17.53 -35.21 12.64
C ILE A 457 16.69 -34.36 13.57
N HIS A 458 17.19 -33.17 13.91
CA HIS A 458 16.54 -32.25 14.84
C HIS A 458 15.90 -31.09 14.08
N VAL A 459 14.58 -30.96 14.19
CA VAL A 459 13.79 -29.90 13.54
C VAL A 459 12.77 -29.37 14.52
N GLU A 460 12.96 -28.11 14.92
CA GLU A 460 12.15 -27.42 15.93
C GLU A 460 10.98 -26.67 15.27
N ASN A 461 9.76 -27.20 15.44
CA ASN A 461 8.50 -26.65 14.97
C ASN A 461 8.28 -26.65 13.43
N PRO A 462 7.01 -26.71 12.96
CA PRO A 462 5.79 -27.07 13.69
C PRO A 462 5.82 -28.50 14.28
N ALA A 463 4.90 -28.80 15.20
CA ALA A 463 4.88 -30.07 15.93
C ALA A 463 4.81 -31.30 15.00
N GLU A 464 4.11 -31.16 13.87
CA GLU A 464 3.98 -32.17 12.82
C GLU A 464 5.34 -32.47 12.15
N LEU A 465 6.16 -31.43 11.89
CA LEU A 465 7.50 -31.60 11.34
C LEU A 465 8.46 -32.20 12.37
N THR A 466 8.35 -31.81 13.65
CA THR A 466 9.12 -32.44 14.73
C THR A 466 8.77 -33.93 14.89
N HIS A 467 7.49 -34.30 14.82
CA HIS A 467 7.05 -35.70 14.84
C HIS A 467 7.55 -36.50 13.63
N LEU A 468 7.55 -35.89 12.43
CA LEU A 468 8.12 -36.47 11.23
C LEU A 468 9.64 -36.65 11.35
N SER A 469 10.36 -35.66 11.91
CA SER A 469 11.79 -35.69 12.19
C SER A 469 12.16 -36.84 13.13
N GLY A 470 11.39 -37.01 14.20
CA GLY A 470 11.53 -38.13 15.13
C GLY A 470 11.25 -39.49 14.47
N SER A 471 10.24 -39.58 13.58
CA SER A 471 9.92 -40.79 12.84
C SER A 471 11.03 -41.17 11.85
N LEU A 472 11.58 -40.18 11.12
CA LEU A 472 12.71 -40.37 10.20
C LEU A 472 14.00 -40.74 10.95
N THR A 473 14.21 -40.20 12.15
CA THR A 473 15.34 -40.57 13.03
C THR A 473 15.22 -42.02 13.52
N ARG A 474 14.02 -42.48 13.91
CA ARG A 474 13.77 -43.90 14.24
C ARG A 474 14.05 -44.83 13.05
N LEU A 475 13.64 -44.42 11.84
CA LEU A 475 13.94 -45.16 10.61
C LEU A 475 15.45 -45.22 10.32
N SER A 476 16.16 -44.11 10.43
CA SER A 476 17.62 -44.04 10.29
C SER A 476 18.33 -45.01 11.26
N ARG A 477 17.91 -45.02 12.53
CA ARG A 477 18.43 -45.94 13.56
C ARG A 477 18.11 -47.40 13.26
N SER A 478 16.87 -47.72 12.87
CA SER A 478 16.47 -49.09 12.53
C SER A 478 17.16 -49.61 11.26
N LEU A 479 17.44 -48.76 10.27
CA LEU A 479 18.30 -49.12 9.14
C LEU A 479 19.75 -49.36 9.57
N GLN A 480 20.30 -48.56 10.50
CA GLN A 480 21.62 -48.81 11.06
C GLN A 480 21.70 -50.13 11.82
N GLU A 481 20.69 -50.45 12.64
CA GLU A 481 20.53 -51.73 13.34
C GLU A 481 20.39 -52.89 12.34
N THR A 482 19.63 -52.71 11.26
CA THR A 482 19.48 -53.73 10.21
C THR A 482 20.78 -53.94 9.43
N VAL A 483 21.53 -52.88 9.09
CA VAL A 483 22.83 -52.98 8.38
C VAL A 483 23.91 -53.57 9.28
N THR A 484 23.96 -53.21 10.56
CA THR A 484 24.85 -53.84 11.55
C THR A 484 24.48 -55.29 11.85
N SER A 485 23.18 -55.63 11.87
CA SER A 485 22.71 -57.01 11.97
C SER A 485 23.05 -57.81 10.72
N LEU A 486 22.83 -57.29 9.50
CA LEU A 486 23.17 -57.97 8.24
C LEU A 486 24.68 -58.14 8.07
N THR A 487 25.51 -57.19 8.52
CA THR A 487 26.97 -57.40 8.55
C THR A 487 27.38 -58.41 9.62
N GLY A 488 26.75 -58.41 10.80
CA GLY A 488 26.94 -59.44 11.83
C GLY A 488 26.48 -60.85 11.39
N GLU A 489 25.39 -60.95 10.64
CA GLU A 489 24.90 -62.20 10.06
C GLU A 489 25.75 -62.67 8.89
N ASN A 490 26.26 -61.77 8.05
CA ASN A 490 27.29 -62.12 7.06
C ASN A 490 28.56 -62.64 7.75
N PHE A 491 29.02 -62.03 8.84
CA PHE A 491 30.11 -62.58 9.66
C PHE A 491 29.78 -64.00 10.17
N ARG A 492 28.56 -64.25 10.66
CA ARG A 492 28.12 -65.59 11.08
C ARG A 492 28.01 -66.58 9.92
N LEU A 493 27.62 -66.13 8.73
CA LEU A 493 27.56 -66.95 7.52
C LEU A 493 28.96 -67.27 6.98
N GLU A 494 29.90 -66.32 7.00
CA GLU A 494 31.32 -66.58 6.74
C GLU A 494 31.93 -67.54 7.75
N GLU A 495 31.59 -67.41 9.04
CA GLU A 495 32.01 -68.34 10.08
C GLU A 495 31.45 -69.76 9.84
N LYS A 496 30.20 -69.85 9.36
CA LYS A 496 29.57 -71.12 8.94
C LYS A 496 30.18 -71.68 7.65
N ARG A 497 30.62 -70.82 6.72
CA ARG A 497 31.33 -71.18 5.48
C ARG A 497 32.72 -71.74 5.81
N ARG A 498 33.49 -71.05 6.66
CA ARG A 498 34.74 -71.56 7.24
C ARG A 498 34.52 -72.88 7.97
N ARG A 499 33.45 -73.05 8.77
CA ARG A 499 33.15 -74.36 9.41
C ARG A 499 32.88 -75.48 8.41
N ASN A 500 32.27 -75.20 7.27
CA ASN A 500 32.03 -76.22 6.23
C ASN A 500 33.27 -76.56 5.41
N GLU A 501 34.11 -75.56 5.07
CA GLU A 501 35.41 -75.78 4.43
C GLU A 501 36.35 -76.55 5.36
N LEU A 502 36.41 -76.15 6.64
CA LEU A 502 37.12 -76.85 7.70
C LEU A 502 36.55 -78.26 7.93
N GLY A 503 35.23 -78.46 7.88
CA GLY A 503 34.57 -79.76 8.04
C GLY A 503 34.83 -80.79 6.93
N ASN A 504 35.30 -80.32 5.76
CA ASN A 504 35.77 -81.18 4.68
C ASN A 504 37.28 -81.44 4.77
N LEU A 505 38.09 -80.45 5.17
CA LEU A 505 39.53 -80.61 5.45
C LEU A 505 39.81 -81.50 6.67
N VAL A 506 39.08 -81.32 7.78
CA VAL A 506 39.27 -82.06 9.04
C VAL A 506 38.92 -83.55 8.90
N ARG A 507 38.01 -83.91 7.98
CA ARG A 507 37.67 -85.32 7.73
C ARG A 507 38.84 -86.12 7.11
N SER A 508 39.84 -85.44 6.55
CA SER A 508 41.06 -86.03 6.00
C SER A 508 42.21 -86.13 7.01
N PHE A 509 42.19 -85.38 8.11
CA PHE A 509 43.33 -85.24 9.03
C PHE A 509 43.12 -85.86 10.41
N MET A 510 42.90 -87.19 10.35
CA MET A 510 43.42 -88.20 11.27
C MET A 510 42.49 -88.77 12.37
N LYS A 511 42.46 -90.10 12.37
CA LYS A 511 42.14 -90.98 13.50
C LYS A 511 43.14 -90.76 14.65
N HIS A 512 42.60 -90.72 15.87
CA HIS A 512 43.24 -91.00 17.18
C HIS A 512 44.24 -89.93 17.69
N LYS A 513 43.98 -89.19 18.78
CA LYS A 513 43.77 -89.57 20.22
C LYS A 513 45.00 -90.24 20.85
N SER A 514 45.46 -89.93 22.06
CA SER A 514 45.10 -88.90 23.10
C SER A 514 46.37 -88.67 23.99
N SER A 515 46.44 -87.91 25.10
CA SER A 515 45.45 -87.33 26.06
C SER A 515 46.09 -86.07 26.73
N VAL A 516 45.35 -84.98 27.05
CA VAL A 516 44.54 -84.64 28.26
C VAL A 516 45.36 -84.06 29.43
N ASP A 517 44.74 -83.06 30.08
CA ASP A 517 45.12 -82.20 31.23
C ASP A 517 46.22 -81.16 31.00
N PHE A 518 45.91 -79.85 30.89
CA PHE A 518 45.35 -78.89 31.87
C PHE A 518 46.27 -78.57 33.05
N PHE A 519 47.03 -77.48 32.91
CA PHE A 519 47.30 -76.44 33.93
C PHE A 519 47.85 -75.21 33.17
N ASP A 520 47.69 -73.95 33.60
CA ASP A 520 46.62 -73.21 34.29
C ASP A 520 47.01 -71.71 34.23
N ALA A 521 46.09 -70.82 34.61
CA ALA A 521 46.34 -69.53 35.24
C ALA A 521 47.55 -68.67 34.78
N SER A 522 47.19 -67.57 34.11
CA SER A 522 47.73 -66.23 34.37
C SER A 522 49.22 -65.90 34.08
N ARG A 523 49.40 -64.90 33.22
CA ARG A 523 50.16 -63.66 33.48
C ARG A 523 49.49 -62.58 32.62
N LYS A 524 49.01 -61.46 33.17
CA LYS A 524 49.85 -60.30 33.52
C LYS A 524 50.87 -59.99 32.41
N LEU A 525 50.35 -59.72 31.22
CA LEU A 525 51.10 -59.17 30.10
C LEU A 525 50.36 -57.93 29.64
N SER A 526 50.82 -56.79 30.15
CA SER A 526 50.39 -55.46 29.71
C SER A 526 51.00 -55.10 28.35
N SER A 527 51.05 -56.06 27.42
CA SER A 527 51.80 -55.97 26.16
C SER A 527 51.00 -56.48 24.98
N GLY A 528 51.10 -55.81 23.83
CA GLY A 528 50.48 -56.24 22.58
C GLY A 528 51.50 -56.37 21.44
N LEU A 529 51.07 -57.08 20.39
CA LEU A 529 51.86 -57.36 19.19
C LEU A 529 51.00 -57.14 17.93
N TYR A 530 51.60 -56.55 16.90
CA TYR A 530 51.08 -56.48 15.54
C TYR A 530 52.18 -56.94 14.57
N GLU A 531 51.84 -57.83 13.64
CA GLU A 531 52.79 -58.41 12.69
C GLU A 531 52.28 -58.22 11.26
N ASP A 532 53.19 -57.85 10.37
CA ASP A 532 53.03 -57.68 8.94
C ASP A 532 54.24 -58.30 8.22
N PRO A 533 54.17 -58.67 6.92
CA PRO A 533 55.30 -59.31 6.24
C PRO A 533 56.61 -58.51 6.25
N GLN A 534 56.55 -57.17 6.34
CA GLN A 534 57.74 -56.31 6.39
C GLN A 534 58.10 -55.81 7.80
N PHE A 535 57.13 -55.71 8.71
CA PHE A 535 57.29 -55.04 10.00
C PHE A 535 56.69 -55.84 11.15
N LEU A 536 57.36 -55.82 12.30
CA LEU A 536 56.83 -56.28 13.58
C LEU A 536 56.75 -55.09 14.53
N VAL A 537 55.58 -54.87 15.13
CA VAL A 537 55.36 -53.88 16.19
C VAL A 537 54.98 -54.57 17.48
N LEU A 538 55.66 -54.18 18.55
CA LEU A 538 55.42 -54.62 19.90
C LEU A 538 55.24 -53.38 20.78
N TRP A 539 54.30 -53.42 21.72
CA TRP A 539 54.17 -52.35 22.72
C TRP A 539 53.88 -52.92 24.10
N THR A 540 54.19 -52.11 25.12
CA THR A 540 53.69 -52.29 26.49
C THR A 540 52.86 -51.08 26.89
N ALA A 541 51.75 -51.32 27.57
CA ALA A 541 50.86 -50.33 28.17
C ALA A 541 50.99 -50.37 29.69
N ARG A 542 50.53 -49.32 30.35
CA ARG A 542 50.51 -49.25 31.82
C ARG A 542 49.37 -50.11 32.37
N GLU A 543 49.61 -50.94 33.39
CA GLU A 543 48.52 -51.70 34.03
C GLU A 543 47.50 -50.73 34.68
N SER A 544 46.22 -50.95 34.39
CA SER A 544 45.06 -50.23 34.94
C SER A 544 44.21 -51.23 35.72
N GLU A 545 43.61 -50.82 36.84
CA GLU A 545 42.72 -51.70 37.63
C GLU A 545 41.45 -52.10 36.84
N ASP A 546 41.01 -51.25 35.90
CA ASP A 546 39.93 -51.59 34.98
C ASP A 546 40.44 -52.41 33.79
N LYS A 547 40.08 -53.70 33.79
CA LYS A 547 40.37 -54.64 32.70
C LYS A 547 39.77 -54.20 31.37
N LEU A 548 38.64 -53.49 31.36
CA LEU A 548 37.98 -53.06 30.14
C LEU A 548 38.78 -51.93 29.46
N SER A 549 39.28 -50.95 30.24
CA SER A 549 40.11 -49.86 29.73
C SER A 549 41.43 -50.36 29.16
N SER A 550 42.11 -51.29 29.85
CA SER A 550 43.33 -51.94 29.37
C SER A 550 43.09 -52.67 28.03
N THR A 551 42.04 -53.49 27.95
CA THR A 551 41.68 -54.23 26.71
C THR A 551 41.41 -53.28 25.55
N ARG A 552 40.76 -52.13 25.81
CA ARG A 552 40.49 -51.11 24.79
C ARG A 552 41.78 -50.48 24.25
N ILE A 553 42.72 -50.08 25.11
CA ILE A 553 44.00 -49.49 24.69
C ILE A 553 44.77 -50.45 23.76
N HIS A 554 44.85 -51.74 24.12
CA HIS A 554 45.48 -52.74 23.23
C HIS A 554 44.74 -52.89 21.89
N SER A 555 43.40 -52.83 21.86
CA SER A 555 42.63 -52.89 20.61
C SER A 555 42.83 -51.66 19.72
N ASP A 556 42.85 -50.47 20.32
CA ASP A 556 43.01 -49.21 19.59
C ASP A 556 44.44 -49.05 19.05
N VAL A 557 45.47 -49.38 19.85
CA VAL A 557 46.88 -49.40 19.39
C VAL A 557 47.11 -50.42 18.26
N TYR A 558 46.53 -51.62 18.35
CA TYR A 558 46.59 -52.62 17.26
C TYR A 558 45.99 -52.08 15.96
N ARG A 559 44.82 -51.44 16.03
CA ARG A 559 44.12 -50.86 14.87
C ARG A 559 44.88 -49.69 14.26
N ILE A 560 45.45 -48.81 15.10
CA ILE A 560 46.26 -47.67 14.67
C ILE A 560 47.55 -48.18 14.01
N SER A 561 48.25 -49.13 14.62
CA SER A 561 49.49 -49.70 14.08
C SER A 561 49.27 -50.38 12.73
N ARG A 562 48.21 -51.19 12.61
CA ARG A 562 47.81 -51.78 11.34
C ARG A 562 47.56 -50.73 10.26
N ARG A 563 46.86 -49.64 10.59
CA ARG A 563 46.49 -48.62 9.60
C ARG A 563 47.65 -47.71 9.21
N LEU A 564 48.47 -47.29 10.18
CA LEU A 564 49.62 -46.44 9.93
C LEU A 564 50.70 -47.18 9.13
N LEU A 565 51.07 -48.41 9.49
CA LEU A 565 52.06 -49.17 8.72
C LEU A 565 51.60 -49.49 7.29
N GLN A 566 50.29 -49.65 7.07
CA GLN A 566 49.74 -49.87 5.73
C GLN A 566 49.61 -48.60 4.86
N GLN A 567 49.65 -47.40 5.46
CA GLN A 567 49.40 -46.14 4.73
C GLN A 567 50.59 -45.18 4.73
N MET A 568 51.32 -45.08 5.84
CA MET A 568 52.44 -44.16 6.07
C MET A 568 53.45 -44.79 7.06
N PRO A 569 54.17 -45.85 6.69
CA PRO A 569 55.05 -46.58 7.62
C PRO A 569 56.19 -45.74 8.18
N GLU A 570 56.74 -44.80 7.39
CA GLU A 570 57.88 -43.95 7.83
C GLU A 570 57.51 -43.01 8.98
N SER A 571 56.27 -42.51 9.05
CA SER A 571 55.82 -41.63 10.14
C SER A 571 55.23 -42.37 11.34
N PHE A 572 55.31 -43.71 11.36
CA PHE A 572 54.72 -44.53 12.42
C PHE A 572 55.25 -44.17 13.81
N MET A 573 56.58 -44.17 13.98
CA MET A 573 57.20 -43.92 15.29
C MET A 573 56.98 -42.48 15.75
N ASP A 574 57.00 -41.49 14.86
CA ASP A 574 56.76 -40.10 15.23
C ASP A 574 55.29 -39.85 15.61
N THR A 575 54.38 -40.64 15.06
CA THR A 575 52.96 -40.63 15.45
C THR A 575 52.72 -41.35 16.78
N MET A 576 53.43 -42.45 17.06
CA MET A 576 53.19 -43.31 18.23
C MET A 576 54.03 -42.97 19.47
N ALA A 577 55.24 -42.43 19.31
CA ALA A 577 56.12 -42.06 20.42
C ALA A 577 55.46 -41.10 21.45
N PRO A 578 54.64 -40.10 21.07
CA PRO A 578 53.97 -39.22 22.03
C PRO A 578 53.00 -39.90 23.02
N PHE A 579 52.59 -41.14 22.76
CA PHE A 579 51.76 -41.94 23.68
C PHE A 579 52.59 -42.68 24.74
N VAL A 580 53.90 -42.83 24.54
CA VAL A 580 54.83 -43.39 25.51
C VAL A 580 55.03 -42.43 26.67
N GLY A 581 54.91 -42.95 27.90
CA GLY A 581 54.85 -42.14 29.12
C GLY A 581 53.44 -41.71 29.53
N ARG A 582 52.42 -41.86 28.68
CA ARG A 582 51.01 -41.55 28.98
C ARG A 582 50.18 -42.83 29.12
N GLU A 583 49.98 -43.52 28.00
CA GLU A 583 49.15 -44.72 27.88
C GLU A 583 50.01 -45.96 27.62
N LEU A 584 51.13 -45.76 26.91
CA LEU A 584 52.17 -46.76 26.66
C LEU A 584 53.35 -46.58 27.61
N GLU A 585 54.02 -47.67 27.99
CA GLU A 585 55.35 -47.63 28.61
C GLU A 585 56.48 -47.84 27.59
N MET A 586 56.21 -48.60 26.52
CA MET A 586 57.16 -48.86 25.43
C MET A 586 56.41 -49.05 24.11
N ILE A 587 57.00 -48.61 22.99
CA ILE A 587 56.70 -49.15 21.67
C ILE A 587 57.98 -49.41 20.87
N LEU A 588 58.00 -50.54 20.16
CA LEU A 588 59.12 -51.09 19.41
C LEU A 588 58.63 -51.45 18.00
N LEU A 589 59.31 -50.94 16.97
CA LEU A 589 59.12 -51.29 15.57
C LEU A 589 60.41 -51.98 15.06
N ILE A 590 60.26 -53.15 14.45
CA ILE A 590 61.34 -53.91 13.80
C ILE A 590 61.00 -54.06 12.32
N HIS A 591 61.89 -53.64 11.44
CA HIS A 591 61.79 -53.92 10.02
C HIS A 591 62.50 -55.24 9.69
N ARG A 592 61.73 -56.27 9.34
CA ARG A 592 62.19 -57.67 9.26
C ARG A 592 63.20 -57.93 8.14
N THR A 593 63.20 -57.11 7.09
CA THR A 593 64.10 -57.28 5.94
C THR A 593 65.40 -56.50 6.05
N THR A 594 65.40 -55.31 6.68
CA THR A 594 66.61 -54.51 6.89
C THR A 594 67.29 -54.84 8.22
N GLY A 595 66.54 -55.30 9.22
CA GLY A 595 67.02 -55.47 10.59
C GLY A 595 67.09 -54.17 11.38
N GLN A 596 66.50 -53.08 10.86
CA GLN A 596 66.37 -51.80 11.56
C GLN A 596 65.36 -51.93 12.71
N ILE A 597 65.73 -51.41 13.87
CA ILE A 597 64.94 -51.43 15.09
C ILE A 597 64.81 -49.99 15.60
N LEU A 598 63.56 -49.57 15.82
CA LEU A 598 63.19 -48.28 16.39
C LEU A 598 62.43 -48.53 17.70
N LEU A 599 62.87 -47.91 18.78
CA LEU A 599 62.35 -48.12 20.13
C LEU A 599 62.09 -46.77 20.80
N GLU A 600 60.93 -46.60 21.40
CA GLU A 600 60.62 -45.51 22.33
C GLU A 600 60.18 -46.12 23.67
N SER A 601 60.77 -45.69 24.78
CA SER A 601 60.49 -46.26 26.11
C SER A 601 60.54 -45.19 27.21
N ASN A 602 59.67 -45.30 28.22
CA ASN A 602 59.68 -44.39 29.37
C ASN A 602 60.59 -44.87 30.53
N PHE A 603 61.26 -46.02 30.38
CA PHE A 603 62.18 -46.64 31.34
C PHE A 603 63.47 -47.11 30.66
N ALA A 604 64.58 -47.19 31.41
CA ALA A 604 65.82 -47.76 30.91
C ALA A 604 65.74 -49.29 30.82
N LEU A 605 66.36 -49.88 29.80
CA LEU A 605 66.31 -51.31 29.51
C LEU A 605 67.54 -51.81 28.76
N ASP A 606 67.83 -53.10 28.86
CA ASP A 606 68.84 -53.77 28.07
C ASP A 606 68.24 -54.55 26.91
N LEU A 607 68.95 -54.54 25.79
CA LEU A 607 68.55 -55.17 24.56
C LEU A 607 69.67 -56.08 24.03
N TYR A 608 69.30 -57.31 23.69
CA TYR A 608 70.20 -58.35 23.19
C TYR A 608 69.65 -58.87 21.86
N PRO A 609 70.12 -58.32 20.72
CA PRO A 609 69.77 -58.80 19.40
C PRO A 609 70.66 -60.00 19.05
N VAL A 610 70.05 -61.08 18.55
CA VAL A 610 70.75 -62.32 18.18
C VAL A 610 70.71 -62.51 16.67
N ASN A 611 71.87 -62.52 16.04
CA ASN A 611 72.01 -62.74 14.60
C ASN A 611 71.82 -64.23 14.23
N LYS A 612 71.57 -64.57 12.96
CA LYS A 612 71.52 -65.96 12.48
C LYS A 612 72.81 -66.75 12.75
N GLY A 613 73.95 -66.07 12.85
CA GLY A 613 75.24 -66.65 13.25
C GLY A 613 75.36 -66.98 14.75
N GLY A 614 74.33 -66.74 15.57
CA GLY A 614 74.28 -67.05 17.00
C GLY A 614 74.87 -66.00 17.92
N THR A 615 75.65 -65.04 17.40
CA THR A 615 76.20 -63.93 18.18
C THR A 615 75.14 -62.94 18.63
N ALA A 616 75.37 -62.34 19.80
CA ALA A 616 74.51 -61.34 20.41
C ALA A 616 75.37 -60.40 21.27
N LYS A 617 74.98 -59.13 21.36
CA LYS A 617 75.71 -58.10 22.09
C LYS A 617 74.74 -57.31 22.97
N ARG A 618 75.12 -57.00 24.21
CA ARG A 618 74.32 -56.16 25.11
C ARG A 618 74.33 -54.71 24.60
N HIS A 619 73.16 -54.12 24.47
CA HIS A 619 72.94 -52.69 24.30
C HIS A 619 72.15 -52.20 25.50
N SER A 620 72.79 -51.42 26.38
CA SER A 620 72.14 -50.77 27.51
C SER A 620 71.57 -49.44 27.04
N LEU A 621 70.27 -49.23 27.23
CA LEU A 621 69.52 -48.11 26.69
C LEU A 621 68.84 -47.32 27.80
N ASP A 622 69.08 -46.01 27.83
CA ASP A 622 68.29 -45.07 28.64
C ASP A 622 66.91 -44.81 28.02
N LYS A 623 65.98 -44.33 28.86
CA LYS A 623 64.63 -43.92 28.43
C LYS A 623 64.67 -42.89 27.29
N GLY A 624 63.74 -43.02 26.35
CA GLY A 624 63.62 -42.17 25.15
C GLY A 624 63.68 -42.97 23.84
N LYS A 625 63.80 -42.23 22.72
CA LYS A 625 63.96 -42.78 21.36
C LYS A 625 65.36 -43.36 21.17
N GLN A 626 65.42 -44.59 20.68
CA GLN A 626 66.65 -45.32 20.35
C GLN A 626 66.49 -45.99 18.98
N GLU A 627 67.56 -45.98 18.18
CA GLU A 627 67.59 -46.53 16.82
C GLU A 627 68.89 -47.30 16.58
N PHE A 628 68.78 -48.51 16.02
CA PHE A 628 69.92 -49.37 15.71
C PHE A 628 69.55 -50.39 14.62
N GLU A 629 70.52 -50.78 13.80
CA GLU A 629 70.35 -51.76 12.71
C GLU A 629 71.14 -53.04 13.01
N VAL A 630 70.49 -54.20 12.93
CA VAL A 630 71.13 -55.50 13.16
C VAL A 630 70.85 -56.45 11.99
N LYS A 631 71.86 -56.65 11.15
CA LYS A 631 71.78 -57.55 9.99
C LYS A 631 71.60 -59.01 10.41
N ASP A 632 70.76 -59.72 9.66
CA ASP A 632 70.37 -61.12 9.92
C ASP A 632 69.85 -61.38 11.35
N LEU A 633 69.08 -60.45 11.90
CA LEU A 633 68.39 -60.61 13.18
C LEU A 633 67.46 -61.85 13.15
N LYS A 634 67.63 -62.74 14.13
CA LYS A 634 66.89 -64.00 14.30
C LYS A 634 66.02 -64.01 15.56
N ALA A 635 66.51 -63.37 16.62
CA ALA A 635 65.74 -63.14 17.84
C ALA A 635 66.17 -61.83 18.48
N LEU A 636 65.28 -61.24 19.26
CA LEU A 636 65.52 -60.02 20.03
C LEU A 636 65.00 -60.25 21.44
N TYR A 637 65.85 -59.95 22.43
CA TYR A 637 65.48 -60.05 23.83
C TYR A 637 65.57 -58.68 24.48
N LEU A 638 64.51 -58.28 25.19
CA LEU A 638 64.45 -57.05 25.97
C LEU A 638 64.36 -57.40 27.46
N VAL A 639 65.12 -56.65 28.27
CA VAL A 639 65.25 -56.86 29.71
C VAL A 639 65.06 -55.53 30.44
N LYS A 640 64.04 -55.44 31.29
CA LYS A 640 63.79 -54.30 32.18
C LYS A 640 64.29 -54.67 33.58
N GLU A 641 65.39 -54.08 34.05
CA GLU A 641 65.96 -54.37 35.39
C GLU A 641 65.25 -53.61 36.52
N GLY A 642 64.99 -54.29 37.64
CA GLY A 642 64.35 -53.74 38.82
C GLY A 642 65.33 -53.24 39.89
N SER A 643 65.65 -51.94 39.87
CA SER A 643 66.59 -51.25 40.78
C SER A 643 68.08 -51.59 40.59
N SER A 644 68.95 -50.62 40.86
CA SER A 644 70.38 -50.70 40.54
C SER A 644 71.20 -51.40 41.62
N THR A 645 71.67 -52.62 41.36
CA THR A 645 72.93 -53.13 41.96
C THR A 645 73.87 -53.62 40.87
N ASP A 646 75.12 -53.18 40.93
CA ASP A 646 76.11 -53.38 39.87
C ASP A 646 76.50 -54.87 39.72
N ARG A 647 76.21 -55.44 38.54
CA ARG A 647 76.75 -56.72 38.06
C ARG A 647 77.22 -56.65 36.61
N SER A 648 77.99 -55.62 36.31
CA SER A 648 78.72 -55.47 35.04
C SER A 648 79.92 -56.43 34.90
N SER A 649 79.70 -57.77 34.87
CA SER A 649 80.81 -58.71 34.63
C SER A 649 80.52 -60.11 34.03
N SER A 650 79.29 -60.64 34.04
CA SER A 650 79.04 -62.05 33.66
C SER A 650 78.61 -62.32 32.21
N LEU A 651 78.46 -61.30 31.35
CA LEU A 651 77.89 -61.42 30.00
C LEU A 651 78.83 -61.00 28.85
N GLN A 652 80.15 -61.15 29.02
CA GLN A 652 81.11 -61.14 27.91
C GLN A 652 81.50 -62.56 27.51
N GLY A 653 80.67 -63.19 26.68
CA GLY A 653 80.93 -64.52 26.11
C GLY A 653 80.08 -64.75 24.85
N ALA A 654 80.61 -65.46 23.87
CA ALA A 654 79.88 -65.79 22.65
C ALA A 654 78.61 -66.62 22.99
N PRO A 655 77.41 -66.24 22.52
CA PRO A 655 76.18 -66.85 22.96
C PRO A 655 75.82 -68.12 22.19
N VAL A 656 75.18 -69.05 22.89
CA VAL A 656 74.42 -70.17 22.34
C VAL A 656 72.99 -70.02 22.87
N PRO A 657 71.95 -70.18 22.04
CA PRO A 657 70.59 -69.75 22.40
C PRO A 657 69.93 -70.71 23.41
N ARG A 658 70.10 -70.45 24.71
CA ARG A 658 69.29 -71.04 25.79
C ARG A 658 68.90 -69.99 26.83
N VAL A 659 67.67 -69.51 26.66
CA VAL A 659 66.94 -68.52 27.48
C VAL A 659 66.94 -68.81 28.99
N GLU A 660 67.07 -70.09 29.35
CA GLU A 660 67.05 -70.57 30.74
C GLU A 660 68.15 -69.95 31.61
N TYR A 661 69.33 -69.64 31.06
CA TYR A 661 70.45 -69.13 31.85
C TYR A 661 70.27 -67.66 32.28
N TRP A 662 69.69 -66.82 31.41
CA TRP A 662 69.45 -65.41 31.71
C TRP A 662 68.37 -65.22 32.78
N LYS A 663 67.34 -66.08 32.77
CA LYS A 663 66.29 -66.11 33.81
C LYS A 663 66.79 -66.49 35.21
N GLN A 664 68.00 -67.05 35.34
CA GLN A 664 68.60 -67.41 36.63
C GLN A 664 69.49 -66.31 37.24
N GLN A 665 70.03 -65.39 36.44
CA GLN A 665 70.90 -64.30 36.93
C GLN A 665 70.15 -62.98 37.18
N ALA A 666 68.91 -62.89 36.73
CA ALA A 666 68.06 -61.71 36.85
C ALA A 666 67.54 -61.46 38.26
N ASP A 667 67.35 -60.19 38.61
CA ASP A 667 66.63 -59.84 39.82
C ASP A 667 65.14 -60.24 39.73
N LYS A 668 64.49 -60.45 40.88
CA LYS A 668 63.15 -61.08 40.96
C LYS A 668 62.04 -60.33 40.22
N ASP A 669 62.20 -59.01 40.11
CA ASP A 669 61.22 -58.10 39.51
C ASP A 669 61.55 -57.74 38.04
N SER A 670 62.61 -58.32 37.47
CA SER A 670 63.01 -58.05 36.09
C SER A 670 62.08 -58.69 35.07
N VAL A 671 61.63 -57.89 34.08
CA VAL A 671 60.70 -58.33 33.04
C VAL A 671 61.48 -58.69 31.77
N PHE A 672 61.28 -59.92 31.30
CA PHE A 672 61.90 -60.47 30.10
C PHE A 672 60.88 -60.59 28.98
N LEU A 673 61.23 -60.08 27.81
CA LEU A 673 60.49 -60.35 26.59
C LEU A 673 61.42 -60.92 25.52
N GLU A 674 61.03 -62.07 24.98
CA GLU A 674 61.70 -62.77 23.89
C GLU A 674 60.85 -62.67 22.62
N VAL A 675 61.45 -62.16 21.55
CA VAL A 675 60.83 -62.02 20.24
C VAL A 675 61.66 -62.83 19.24
N ILE A 676 61.12 -63.94 18.76
CA ILE A 676 61.73 -64.78 17.72
C ILE A 676 61.12 -64.35 16.38
N LEU A 677 61.95 -64.05 15.37
CA LEU A 677 61.57 -63.38 14.12
C LEU A 677 61.47 -64.30 12.90
#